data_AF-A0A1W0E3R2-F1
#
_entry.id   AF-A0A1W0E3R2-F1
#
_cell.length_a   1.000
_cell.length_b   1.000
_cell.length_c   1.000
_cell.angle_alpha   90.00
_cell.angle_beta   90.00
_cell.angle_gamma   90.00
#
_symmetry.space_group_name_H-M   'P 1'
#
loop_
_entity.id
_entity.type
_entity.pdbx_description
1 polymer ?
#
loop_
_entity_poly.entity_id
_entity_poly.type
_entity_poly.pdbx_seq_one_letter_code
_entity_poly.pdbx_strand_id
1 'polypeptide(L)'
;MQSIDKLSKLINEVESMLYESKSKNIINNSNNDVVENIIHELQKFQNEVETSKDIINKKISNHTKEVLRCLVTLQKKFNKSTEEKNVNFKSMSQQIKEYESAIANLQKDLEENAKDFEILKDLVDSVTDENNALKKDNAFFKEKNNNLESKINMFEHKLSELKTNLKESSESEIKKISCKNVEFKKANEDLKNKIENLKKCLEETERDLHKKETECSGLETKLHSKEQENLKLLEEVKINEEKIQNLGNEKEEVEDKLTKATKKAFFLEADLKERENENKELVKQLTDLHKNQAEIEKTLKNLNDGDENAQKIIESLKQQNAQLQNKITEINQSNEMKIQSLKSELQKKQSDIFELKESNANNKRNEEITELNKKITKLEHACASKNSTIEKLQGDLAVKEKNIKHVEDISEHYKNKLENIKKTISNKEETINKELEMMKEENIRYANEINTLNSHVEQLVEELQSVKENSLLIKNQSLENLALLQKESRNKEETLKEKIKNLEENTVTLHNTQEKMKKYQKQISELVHENKILKEKDVNSSFSFDENESVFDFVEKKSGAFSSELFELIQKIINCFSEGTVECDSRFLKIIDKTIKRLEVYDDAALCKLAVQFSLCKKYIEEVINAKTLVEKNNHMLKK
;
A
#
# COMPACT_ATOMS: atom_id res chain seq x y z
N MET A 1 -98.45 -143.66 -57.48
CA MET A 1 -98.58 -144.90 -56.66
C MET A 1 -97.17 -145.34 -56.26
N GLN A 2 -96.90 -145.45 -54.96
CA GLN A 2 -95.55 -145.55 -54.34
C GLN A 2 -94.82 -146.89 -54.53
N SER A 3 -94.67 -147.40 -55.76
CA SER A 3 -94.00 -148.70 -56.03
C SER A 3 -92.98 -148.64 -57.16
N ILE A 4 -92.54 -147.43 -57.51
CA ILE A 4 -91.60 -147.13 -58.61
C ILE A 4 -90.13 -147.06 -58.13
N ASP A 5 -89.83 -146.93 -56.83
CA ASP A 5 -88.46 -146.55 -56.42
C ASP A 5 -87.50 -147.69 -56.03
N LYS A 6 -87.93 -148.95 -56.02
CA LYS A 6 -87.03 -150.08 -55.67
C LYS A 6 -86.67 -151.03 -56.81
N LEU A 7 -87.41 -151.06 -57.92
CA LEU A 7 -87.07 -151.95 -59.04
C LEU A 7 -86.10 -151.31 -60.05
N SER A 8 -86.12 -149.98 -60.20
CA SER A 8 -85.28 -149.29 -61.19
C SER A 8 -83.79 -149.23 -60.83
N LYS A 9 -83.42 -149.64 -59.61
CA LYS A 9 -82.01 -149.71 -59.17
C LYS A 9 -81.37 -151.10 -59.29
N LEU A 10 -82.13 -152.17 -59.59
CA LEU A 10 -81.56 -153.53 -59.64
C LEU A 10 -81.16 -154.03 -61.05
N ILE A 11 -81.63 -153.40 -62.14
CA ILE A 11 -81.40 -153.93 -63.50
C ILE A 11 -80.25 -153.22 -64.22
N ASN A 12 -79.97 -151.97 -63.86
CA ASN A 12 -78.82 -151.22 -64.37
C ASN A 12 -77.46 -151.80 -63.91
N GLU A 13 -77.43 -152.77 -63.00
CA GLU A 13 -76.21 -153.48 -62.61
C GLU A 13 -76.00 -154.82 -63.35
N VAL A 14 -76.98 -155.33 -64.11
CA VAL A 14 -76.87 -156.63 -64.80
C VAL A 14 -76.48 -156.50 -66.28
N GLU A 15 -76.73 -155.36 -66.95
CA GLU A 15 -76.36 -155.19 -68.37
C GLU A 15 -74.93 -154.66 -68.60
N SER A 16 -74.23 -154.26 -67.54
CA SER A 16 -72.81 -153.86 -67.59
C SER A 16 -71.82 -155.02 -67.74
N MET A 17 -72.23 -156.30 -67.78
CA MET A 17 -71.28 -157.43 -67.82
C MET A 17 -71.39 -158.37 -69.03
N LEU A 18 -72.25 -158.10 -70.02
CA LEU A 18 -72.60 -159.14 -71.01
C LEU A 18 -72.14 -158.95 -72.47
N TYR A 19 -71.39 -157.91 -72.86
CA TYR A 19 -70.94 -157.81 -74.27
C TYR A 19 -69.45 -157.53 -74.50
N GLU A 20 -68.62 -158.20 -73.70
CA GLU A 20 -67.21 -158.46 -74.01
C GLU A 20 -66.97 -159.83 -74.71
N SER A 21 -67.97 -160.45 -75.35
CA SER A 21 -67.74 -161.75 -76.03
C SER A 21 -68.63 -162.04 -77.24
N LYS A 22 -68.36 -161.36 -78.38
CA LYS A 22 -68.55 -161.84 -79.79
C LYS A 22 -68.39 -160.65 -80.77
N SER A 23 -67.21 -160.28 -81.28
CA SER A 23 -66.32 -160.95 -82.26
C SER A 23 -66.72 -160.89 -83.76
N LYS A 24 -65.78 -160.38 -84.59
CA LYS A 24 -65.43 -160.72 -86.00
C LYS A 24 -66.43 -160.27 -87.11
N ASN A 25 -66.07 -159.69 -88.28
CA ASN A 25 -64.87 -159.77 -89.13
C ASN A 25 -64.97 -158.82 -90.39
N ILE A 26 -63.81 -158.33 -90.92
CA ILE A 26 -63.47 -157.90 -92.34
C ILE A 26 -63.93 -156.45 -92.74
N ILE A 27 -63.20 -155.56 -93.48
CA ILE A 27 -62.65 -155.65 -94.86
C ILE A 27 -61.56 -154.57 -95.24
N ASN A 28 -60.46 -155.02 -95.92
CA ASN A 28 -59.48 -154.44 -96.92
C ASN A 28 -58.76 -153.07 -96.72
N ASN A 29 -57.42 -152.89 -96.60
CA ASN A 29 -56.16 -153.30 -97.29
C ASN A 29 -55.72 -152.50 -98.55
N SER A 30 -55.18 -151.27 -98.40
CA SER A 30 -54.41 -150.53 -99.45
C SER A 30 -53.60 -149.28 -98.97
N ASN A 31 -52.58 -149.38 -98.09
CA ASN A 31 -51.85 -148.16 -97.65
C ASN A 31 -50.32 -148.29 -97.40
N ASN A 32 -49.61 -149.26 -97.99
CA ASN A 32 -48.17 -149.43 -97.75
C ASN A 32 -47.22 -148.78 -98.78
N ASP A 33 -47.61 -148.61 -100.04
CA ASP A 33 -46.63 -148.25 -101.10
C ASP A 33 -46.20 -146.77 -101.12
N VAL A 34 -46.92 -145.88 -100.43
CA VAL A 34 -46.56 -144.44 -100.36
C VAL A 34 -45.42 -144.20 -99.35
N VAL A 35 -45.24 -145.09 -98.38
CA VAL A 35 -44.23 -144.93 -97.31
C VAL A 35 -42.82 -145.28 -97.79
N GLU A 36 -42.68 -146.24 -98.72
CA GLU A 36 -41.36 -146.69 -99.19
C GLU A 36 -40.62 -145.65 -100.05
N ASN A 37 -41.33 -144.89 -100.90
CA ASN A 37 -40.68 -143.92 -101.79
C ASN A 37 -40.07 -142.71 -101.05
N ILE A 38 -40.60 -142.33 -99.88
CA ILE A 38 -40.05 -141.22 -99.07
C ILE A 38 -38.75 -141.65 -98.37
N ILE A 39 -38.64 -142.92 -97.98
CA ILE A 39 -37.46 -143.45 -97.30
C ILE A 39 -36.23 -143.45 -98.22
N HIS A 40 -36.42 -143.75 -99.51
CA HIS A 40 -35.30 -143.86 -100.46
C HIS A 40 -34.59 -142.52 -100.72
N GLU A 41 -35.31 -141.39 -100.82
CA GLU A 41 -34.68 -140.07 -101.04
C GLU A 41 -33.93 -139.55 -99.79
N LEU A 42 -34.45 -139.84 -98.58
CA LEU A 42 -33.78 -139.46 -97.33
C LEU A 42 -32.43 -140.18 -97.14
N GLN A 43 -32.32 -141.44 -97.57
CA GLN A 43 -31.05 -142.18 -97.49
C GLN A 43 -29.99 -141.64 -98.46
N LYS A 44 -30.40 -141.12 -99.62
CA LYS A 44 -29.46 -140.55 -100.61
C LYS A 44 -28.79 -139.28 -100.09
N PHE A 45 -29.56 -138.38 -99.48
CA PHE A 45 -29.03 -137.15 -98.88
C PHE A 45 -28.05 -137.43 -97.72
N GLN A 46 -28.33 -138.46 -96.91
CA GLN A 46 -27.48 -138.83 -95.79
C GLN A 46 -26.07 -139.27 -96.22
N ASN A 47 -25.96 -139.99 -97.35
CA ASN A 47 -24.66 -140.44 -97.86
C ASN A 47 -23.78 -139.31 -98.41
N GLU A 48 -24.37 -138.26 -98.99
CA GLU A 48 -23.62 -137.09 -99.48
C GLU A 48 -23.01 -136.27 -98.33
N VAL A 49 -23.72 -136.16 -97.20
CA VAL A 49 -23.23 -135.49 -95.99
C VAL A 49 -22.02 -136.23 -95.41
N GLU A 50 -22.08 -137.56 -95.32
CA GLU A 50 -20.98 -138.36 -94.77
C GLU A 50 -19.72 -138.27 -95.66
N THR A 51 -19.89 -138.23 -96.98
CA THR A 51 -18.78 -138.05 -97.94
C THR A 51 -18.10 -136.68 -97.77
N SER A 52 -18.87 -135.63 -97.51
CA SER A 52 -18.34 -134.27 -97.27
C SER A 52 -17.57 -134.18 -95.96
N LYS A 53 -18.02 -134.90 -94.92
CA LYS A 53 -17.36 -134.98 -93.61
C LYS A 53 -15.97 -135.62 -93.70
N ASP A 54 -15.80 -136.68 -94.51
CA ASP A 54 -14.50 -137.32 -94.70
C ASP A 54 -13.47 -136.42 -95.41
N ILE A 55 -13.93 -135.60 -96.38
CA ILE A 55 -13.07 -134.61 -97.05
C ILE A 55 -12.58 -133.54 -96.06
N ILE A 56 -13.45 -133.06 -95.18
CA ILE A 56 -13.10 -132.07 -94.14
C ILE A 56 -12.09 -132.66 -93.15
N ASN A 57 -12.31 -133.89 -92.69
CA ASN A 57 -11.38 -134.56 -91.76
C ASN A 57 -9.98 -134.75 -92.37
N LYS A 58 -9.90 -135.02 -93.68
CA LYS A 58 -8.62 -135.11 -94.40
C LYS A 58 -7.89 -133.75 -94.46
N LYS A 59 -8.62 -132.65 -94.64
CA LYS A 59 -8.06 -131.28 -94.60
C LYS A 59 -7.55 -130.90 -93.21
N ILE A 60 -8.31 -131.24 -92.16
CA ILE A 60 -7.90 -131.01 -90.76
C ILE A 60 -6.60 -131.76 -90.46
N SER A 61 -6.51 -133.05 -90.83
CA SER A 61 -5.30 -133.86 -90.61
C SER A 61 -4.05 -133.27 -91.27
N ASN A 62 -4.17 -132.67 -92.46
CA ASN A 62 -3.06 -131.99 -93.12
C ASN A 62 -2.65 -130.68 -92.41
N HIS A 63 -3.61 -129.87 -91.94
CA HIS A 63 -3.31 -128.66 -91.17
C HIS A 63 -2.65 -128.99 -89.83
N THR A 64 -3.07 -130.06 -89.16
CA THR A 64 -2.44 -130.52 -87.91
C THR A 64 -0.96 -130.90 -88.12
N LYS A 65 -0.60 -131.50 -89.26
CA LYS A 65 0.79 -131.82 -89.60
C LYS A 65 1.64 -130.56 -89.86
N GLU A 66 1.08 -129.51 -90.46
CA GLU A 66 1.78 -128.23 -90.63
C GLU A 66 1.99 -127.51 -89.29
N VAL A 67 0.99 -127.48 -88.41
CA VAL A 67 1.11 -126.89 -87.06
C VAL A 67 2.19 -127.59 -86.24
N LEU A 68 2.27 -128.93 -86.32
CA LEU A 68 3.33 -129.71 -85.66
C LEU A 68 4.73 -129.41 -86.21
N ARG A 69 4.88 -129.17 -87.53
CA ARG A 69 6.16 -128.70 -88.12
C ARG A 69 6.55 -127.32 -87.60
N CYS A 70 5.60 -126.39 -87.50
CA CYS A 70 5.84 -125.05 -86.95
C CYS A 70 6.23 -125.11 -85.46
N LEU A 71 5.59 -125.97 -84.67
CA LEU A 71 5.92 -126.18 -83.25
C LEU A 71 7.32 -126.77 -83.04
N VAL A 72 7.75 -127.75 -83.85
CA VAL A 72 9.10 -128.31 -83.77
C VAL A 72 10.18 -127.29 -84.15
N THR A 73 9.86 -126.34 -85.05
CA THR A 73 10.77 -125.26 -85.44
C THR A 73 10.85 -124.16 -84.37
N LEU A 74 9.74 -123.89 -83.66
CA LEU A 74 9.72 -123.03 -82.45
C LEU A 74 10.46 -123.67 -81.27
N GLN A 75 10.32 -124.97 -81.06
CA GLN A 75 10.96 -125.71 -79.96
C GLN A 75 12.50 -125.82 -80.14
N LYS A 76 13.01 -125.88 -81.38
CA LYS A 76 14.45 -125.81 -81.67
C LYS A 76 15.05 -124.39 -81.50
N LYS A 77 14.25 -123.32 -81.60
CA LYS A 77 14.69 -121.94 -81.28
C LYS A 77 14.60 -121.62 -79.78
N PHE A 78 13.75 -122.32 -79.03
CA PHE A 78 13.59 -122.14 -77.59
C PHE A 78 14.72 -122.78 -76.77
N ASN A 79 15.33 -123.87 -77.23
CA ASN A 79 16.36 -124.63 -76.50
C ASN A 79 17.81 -124.17 -76.71
N LYS A 80 18.04 -122.96 -77.25
CA LYS A 80 19.39 -122.34 -77.37
C LYS A 80 19.50 -121.02 -76.58
N SER A 81 18.57 -120.77 -75.65
CA SER A 81 18.41 -119.52 -74.86
C SER A 81 18.20 -119.81 -73.36
N THR A 82 18.88 -120.83 -72.83
CA THR A 82 18.67 -121.32 -71.45
C THR A 82 19.96 -121.39 -70.62
N GLU A 83 21.05 -120.77 -71.09
CA GLU A 83 22.27 -120.50 -70.28
C GLU A 83 22.53 -118.99 -70.07
N GLU A 84 21.90 -118.08 -70.83
CA GLU A 84 21.97 -116.62 -70.60
C GLU A 84 20.86 -116.08 -69.67
N LYS A 85 19.82 -116.88 -69.37
CA LYS A 85 18.68 -116.44 -68.54
C LYS A 85 18.90 -116.48 -67.03
N ASN A 86 19.97 -117.13 -66.54
CA ASN A 86 20.25 -117.21 -65.10
C ASN A 86 21.10 -116.04 -64.56
N VAL A 87 21.85 -115.35 -65.42
CA VAL A 87 22.59 -114.13 -65.05
C VAL A 87 21.67 -112.89 -65.10
N ASN A 88 20.73 -112.85 -66.05
CA ASN A 88 19.77 -111.75 -66.17
C ASN A 88 18.69 -111.75 -65.08
N PHE A 89 18.27 -112.90 -64.54
CA PHE A 89 17.26 -112.93 -63.47
C PHE A 89 17.80 -112.42 -62.13
N LYS A 90 19.07 -112.67 -61.81
CA LYS A 90 19.74 -112.11 -60.62
C LYS A 90 19.96 -110.59 -60.77
N SER A 91 20.38 -110.13 -61.94
CA SER A 91 20.54 -108.70 -62.23
C SER A 91 19.22 -107.93 -62.20
N MET A 92 18.14 -108.47 -62.81
CA MET A 92 16.82 -107.85 -62.73
C MET A 92 16.23 -107.90 -61.32
N SER A 93 16.41 -108.98 -60.56
CA SER A 93 15.92 -109.04 -59.18
C SER A 93 16.66 -108.08 -58.24
N GLN A 94 17.96 -107.85 -58.48
CA GLN A 94 18.74 -106.81 -57.80
C GLN A 94 18.23 -105.40 -58.16
N GLN A 95 18.03 -105.11 -59.45
CA GLN A 95 17.50 -103.82 -59.90
C GLN A 95 16.08 -103.54 -59.41
N ILE A 96 15.21 -104.56 -59.35
CA ILE A 96 13.86 -104.41 -58.78
C ILE A 96 13.95 -104.03 -57.29
N LYS A 97 14.83 -104.67 -56.50
CA LYS A 97 15.04 -104.30 -55.09
C LYS A 97 15.62 -102.89 -54.94
N GLU A 98 16.51 -102.49 -55.85
CA GLU A 98 17.05 -101.12 -55.88
C GLU A 98 15.97 -100.10 -56.24
N TYR A 99 15.08 -100.40 -57.19
CA TYR A 99 13.94 -99.55 -57.52
C TYR A 99 12.88 -99.52 -56.41
N GLU A 100 12.60 -100.63 -55.74
CA GLU A 100 11.70 -100.66 -54.57
C GLU A 100 12.27 -99.84 -53.41
N SER A 101 13.58 -99.95 -53.15
CA SER A 101 14.27 -99.12 -52.16
C SER A 101 14.27 -97.63 -52.56
N ALA A 102 14.50 -97.32 -53.83
CA ALA A 102 14.44 -95.94 -54.34
C ALA A 102 13.01 -95.37 -54.28
N ILE A 103 11.98 -96.16 -54.57
CA ILE A 103 10.57 -95.75 -54.45
C ILE A 103 10.22 -95.53 -52.98
N ALA A 104 10.65 -96.41 -52.07
CA ALA A 104 10.43 -96.23 -50.63
C ALA A 104 11.12 -94.97 -50.09
N ASN A 105 12.35 -94.70 -50.54
CA ASN A 105 13.06 -93.46 -50.20
C ASN A 105 12.35 -92.24 -50.80
N LEU A 106 11.92 -92.28 -52.05
CA LEU A 106 11.16 -91.18 -52.66
C LEU A 106 9.80 -90.96 -51.98
N GLN A 107 9.12 -92.02 -51.52
CA GLN A 107 7.89 -91.90 -50.74
C GLN A 107 8.16 -91.27 -49.38
N LYS A 108 9.25 -91.66 -48.72
CA LYS A 108 9.69 -91.04 -47.47
C LYS A 108 10.06 -89.57 -47.66
N ASP A 109 10.79 -89.23 -48.73
CA ASP A 109 11.11 -87.85 -49.10
C ASP A 109 9.83 -87.07 -49.43
N LEU A 110 8.83 -87.69 -50.06
CA LEU A 110 7.53 -87.05 -50.33
C LEU A 110 6.74 -86.79 -49.04
N GLU A 111 6.78 -87.71 -48.08
CA GLU A 111 6.16 -87.54 -46.76
C GLU A 111 6.89 -86.48 -45.92
N GLU A 112 8.22 -86.45 -45.94
CA GLU A 112 9.02 -85.40 -45.29
C GLU A 112 8.73 -84.03 -45.93
N ASN A 113 8.71 -83.95 -47.27
CA ASN A 113 8.33 -82.72 -47.96
C ASN A 113 6.89 -82.30 -47.66
N ALA A 114 5.94 -83.22 -47.51
CA ALA A 114 4.57 -82.91 -47.13
C ALA A 114 4.48 -82.32 -45.71
N LYS A 115 5.30 -82.83 -44.78
CA LYS A 115 5.44 -82.26 -43.43
C LYS A 115 6.09 -80.89 -43.47
N ASP A 116 7.12 -80.69 -44.31
CA ASP A 116 7.75 -79.39 -44.49
C ASP A 116 6.77 -78.36 -45.10
N PHE A 117 5.88 -78.78 -46.01
CA PHE A 117 4.82 -77.91 -46.53
C PHE A 117 3.78 -77.52 -45.47
N GLU A 118 3.40 -78.45 -44.57
CA GLU A 118 2.55 -78.12 -43.42
C GLU A 118 3.24 -77.12 -42.47
N ILE A 119 4.52 -77.34 -42.14
CA ILE A 119 5.30 -76.41 -41.30
C ILE A 119 5.42 -75.03 -41.98
N LEU A 120 5.69 -74.99 -43.29
CA LEU A 120 5.75 -73.74 -44.04
C LEU A 120 4.40 -73.03 -44.08
N LYS A 121 3.30 -73.77 -44.18
CA LYS A 121 1.94 -73.21 -44.14
C LYS A 121 1.64 -72.60 -42.77
N ASP A 122 1.93 -73.32 -41.69
CA ASP A 122 1.77 -72.80 -40.32
C ASP A 122 2.64 -71.56 -40.07
N LEU A 123 3.87 -71.54 -40.61
CA LEU A 123 4.75 -70.39 -40.53
C LEU A 123 4.19 -69.19 -41.33
N VAL A 124 3.66 -69.43 -42.53
CA VAL A 124 3.04 -68.39 -43.35
C VAL A 124 1.79 -67.83 -42.66
N ASP A 125 0.96 -68.68 -42.06
CA ASP A 125 -0.22 -68.26 -41.32
C ASP A 125 0.17 -67.42 -40.09
N SER A 126 1.16 -67.88 -39.32
CA SER A 126 1.72 -67.14 -38.16
C SER A 126 2.29 -65.77 -38.55
N VAL A 127 3.10 -65.71 -39.62
CA VAL A 127 3.66 -64.44 -40.14
C VAL A 127 2.56 -63.53 -40.69
N THR A 128 1.49 -64.10 -41.25
CA THR A 128 0.34 -63.34 -41.74
C THR A 128 -0.44 -62.73 -40.57
N ASP A 129 -0.66 -63.49 -39.51
CA ASP A 129 -1.30 -63.01 -38.28
C ASP A 129 -0.48 -61.93 -37.58
N GLU A 130 0.84 -62.11 -37.48
CA GLU A 130 1.75 -61.12 -36.94
C GLU A 130 1.72 -59.82 -37.77
N ASN A 131 1.75 -59.93 -39.11
CA ASN A 131 1.61 -58.76 -39.99
C ASN A 131 0.27 -58.05 -39.82
N ASN A 132 -0.82 -58.79 -39.60
CA ASN A 132 -2.13 -58.20 -39.36
C ASN A 132 -2.19 -57.50 -37.99
N ALA A 133 -1.56 -58.06 -36.96
CA ALA A 133 -1.40 -57.42 -35.66
C ALA A 133 -0.57 -56.12 -35.78
N LEU A 134 0.57 -56.16 -36.47
CA LEU A 134 1.42 -54.99 -36.71
C LEU A 134 0.70 -53.90 -37.51
N LYS A 135 -0.12 -54.26 -38.50
CA LYS A 135 -0.96 -53.29 -39.23
C LYS A 135 -1.98 -52.62 -38.31
N LYS A 136 -2.58 -53.38 -37.39
CA LYS A 136 -3.53 -52.86 -36.40
C LYS A 136 -2.85 -51.91 -35.41
N ASP A 137 -1.68 -52.28 -34.91
CA ASP A 137 -0.89 -51.45 -34.01
C ASP A 137 -0.43 -50.16 -34.70
N ASN A 138 0.04 -50.24 -35.95
CA ASN A 138 0.39 -49.06 -36.74
C ASN A 138 -0.81 -48.13 -36.98
N ALA A 139 -2.00 -48.68 -37.22
CA ALA A 139 -3.22 -47.87 -37.33
C ALA A 139 -3.54 -47.15 -36.02
N PHE A 140 -3.42 -47.85 -34.89
CA PHE A 140 -3.60 -47.26 -33.55
C PHE A 140 -2.57 -46.15 -33.26
N PHE A 141 -1.29 -46.37 -33.57
CA PHE A 141 -0.26 -45.35 -33.39
C PHE A 141 -0.48 -44.14 -34.29
N LYS A 142 -0.95 -44.34 -35.53
CA LYS A 142 -1.29 -43.25 -36.44
C LYS A 142 -2.45 -42.41 -35.91
N GLU A 143 -3.49 -43.04 -35.37
CA GLU A 143 -4.60 -42.33 -34.73
C GLU A 143 -4.15 -41.56 -33.49
N LYS A 144 -3.32 -42.18 -32.65
CA LYS A 144 -2.75 -41.53 -31.46
C LYS A 144 -1.88 -40.33 -31.82
N ASN A 145 -1.06 -40.43 -32.87
CA ASN A 145 -0.25 -39.31 -33.36
C ASN A 145 -1.12 -38.16 -33.88
N ASN A 146 -2.15 -38.44 -34.67
CA ASN A 146 -3.07 -37.41 -35.15
C ASN A 146 -3.76 -36.67 -33.98
N ASN A 147 -4.12 -37.38 -32.91
CA ASN A 147 -4.70 -36.79 -31.71
C ASN A 147 -3.69 -35.91 -30.95
N LEU A 148 -2.45 -36.39 -30.81
CA LEU A 148 -1.37 -35.59 -30.20
C LEU A 148 -1.06 -34.33 -31.01
N GLU A 149 -1.00 -34.44 -32.34
CA GLU A 149 -0.80 -33.30 -33.25
C GLU A 149 -1.93 -32.28 -33.12
N SER A 150 -3.18 -32.75 -33.04
CA SER A 150 -4.34 -31.87 -32.77
C SER A 150 -4.23 -31.15 -31.42
N LYS A 151 -3.74 -31.83 -30.38
CA LYS A 151 -3.50 -31.22 -29.06
C LYS A 151 -2.35 -30.21 -29.09
N ILE A 152 -1.27 -30.51 -29.81
CA ILE A 152 -0.14 -29.58 -30.01
C ILE A 152 -0.64 -28.31 -30.69
N ASN A 153 -1.38 -28.43 -31.80
CA ASN A 153 -1.95 -27.29 -32.51
C ASN A 153 -2.88 -26.44 -31.61
N MET A 154 -3.68 -27.09 -30.76
CA MET A 154 -4.51 -26.38 -29.77
C MET A 154 -3.66 -25.62 -28.74
N PHE A 155 -2.56 -26.21 -28.26
CA PHE A 155 -1.65 -25.52 -27.33
C PHE A 155 -0.91 -24.37 -28.00
N GLU A 156 -0.46 -24.52 -29.25
CA GLU A 156 0.18 -23.45 -30.01
C GLU A 156 -0.76 -22.26 -30.22
N HIS A 157 -2.04 -22.52 -30.49
CA HIS A 157 -3.06 -21.48 -30.58
C HIS A 157 -3.23 -20.75 -29.24
N LYS A 158 -3.41 -21.49 -28.14
CA LYS A 158 -3.53 -20.90 -26.80
C LYS A 158 -2.30 -20.08 -26.39
N LEU A 159 -1.12 -20.56 -26.76
CA LEU A 159 0.13 -19.88 -26.46
C LEU A 159 0.26 -18.59 -27.28
N SER A 160 -0.19 -18.60 -28.53
CA SER A 160 -0.26 -17.40 -29.37
C SER A 160 -1.24 -16.36 -28.80
N GLU A 161 -2.42 -16.81 -28.36
CA GLU A 161 -3.45 -15.97 -27.74
C GLU A 161 -3.01 -15.37 -26.40
N LEU A 162 -2.34 -16.16 -25.56
CA LEU A 162 -1.73 -15.66 -24.32
C LEU A 162 -0.63 -14.63 -24.60
N LYS A 163 0.18 -14.86 -25.64
CA LYS A 163 1.25 -13.94 -26.03
C LYS A 163 0.70 -12.60 -26.54
N THR A 164 -0.41 -12.61 -27.29
CA THR A 164 -1.10 -11.38 -27.70
C THR A 164 -1.72 -10.67 -26.51
N ASN A 165 -2.42 -11.38 -25.62
CA ASN A 165 -3.05 -10.79 -24.43
C ASN A 165 -2.02 -10.16 -23.48
N LEU A 166 -0.89 -10.85 -23.24
CA LEU A 166 0.19 -10.33 -22.41
C LEU A 166 0.81 -9.06 -23.03
N LYS A 167 1.00 -9.04 -24.35
CA LYS A 167 1.53 -7.88 -25.07
C LYS A 167 0.58 -6.68 -24.98
N GLU A 168 -0.71 -6.89 -25.21
CA GLU A 168 -1.71 -5.83 -25.15
C GLU A 168 -1.88 -5.29 -23.72
N SER A 169 -1.91 -6.17 -22.72
CA SER A 169 -1.99 -5.78 -21.30
C SER A 169 -0.77 -4.94 -20.89
N SER A 170 0.44 -5.43 -21.17
CA SER A 170 1.68 -4.74 -20.82
C SER A 170 1.86 -3.42 -21.57
N GLU A 171 1.52 -3.34 -22.86
CA GLU A 171 1.55 -2.08 -23.60
C GLU A 171 0.56 -1.04 -23.04
N SER A 172 -0.62 -1.48 -22.58
CA SER A 172 -1.61 -0.60 -21.97
C SER A 172 -1.15 -0.03 -20.62
N GLU A 173 -0.51 -0.86 -19.79
CA GLU A 173 0.05 -0.43 -18.50
C GLU A 173 1.27 0.46 -18.67
N ILE A 174 2.17 0.13 -19.61
CA ILE A 174 3.32 0.98 -19.94
C ILE A 174 2.85 2.35 -20.43
N LYS A 175 1.80 2.44 -21.26
CA LYS A 175 1.20 3.71 -21.66
C LYS A 175 0.64 4.49 -20.46
N LYS A 176 -0.09 3.84 -19.54
CA LYS A 176 -0.61 4.47 -18.33
C LYS A 176 0.51 4.99 -17.41
N ILE A 177 1.56 4.19 -17.20
CA ILE A 177 2.74 4.58 -16.41
C ILE A 177 3.47 5.75 -17.07
N SER A 178 3.63 5.73 -18.39
CA SER A 178 4.24 6.81 -19.16
C SER A 178 3.46 8.12 -19.01
N CYS A 179 2.14 8.09 -19.14
CA CYS A 179 1.27 9.26 -18.90
C CYS A 179 1.43 9.80 -17.47
N LYS A 180 1.36 8.93 -16.45
CA LYS A 180 1.57 9.35 -15.05
C LYS A 180 2.94 9.96 -14.82
N ASN A 181 3.99 9.42 -15.44
CA ASN A 181 5.34 9.98 -15.34
C ASN A 181 5.45 11.38 -15.97
N VAL A 182 4.73 11.65 -17.05
CA VAL A 182 4.66 12.99 -17.65
C VAL A 182 3.94 13.96 -16.71
N GLU A 183 2.83 13.53 -16.10
CA GLU A 183 2.09 14.32 -15.11
C GLU A 183 2.95 14.62 -13.87
N PHE A 184 3.67 13.62 -13.33
CA PHE A 184 4.59 13.81 -12.21
C PHE A 184 5.74 14.75 -12.55
N LYS A 185 6.31 14.68 -13.76
CA LYS A 185 7.33 15.64 -14.19
C LYS A 185 6.78 17.07 -14.23
N LYS A 186 5.57 17.26 -14.73
CA LYS A 186 4.92 18.57 -14.77
C LYS A 186 4.63 19.10 -13.36
N ALA A 187 4.07 18.26 -12.48
CA ALA A 187 3.81 18.62 -11.10
C ALA A 187 5.10 18.98 -10.32
N ASN A 188 6.19 18.24 -10.55
CA ASN A 188 7.49 18.56 -9.96
C ASN A 188 8.05 19.89 -10.45
N GLU A 189 7.90 20.20 -11.74
CA GLU A 189 8.34 21.48 -12.29
C GLU A 189 7.50 22.64 -11.73
N ASP A 190 6.18 22.46 -11.61
CA ASP A 190 5.28 23.44 -10.99
C ASP A 190 5.62 23.67 -9.50
N LEU A 191 5.90 22.60 -8.74
CA LEU A 191 6.36 22.70 -7.36
C LEU A 191 7.71 23.40 -7.24
N LYS A 192 8.64 23.10 -8.14
CA LYS A 192 9.96 23.74 -8.19
C LYS A 192 9.83 25.25 -8.44
N ASN A 193 8.98 25.64 -9.39
CA ASN A 193 8.66 27.04 -9.65
C ASN A 193 7.99 27.72 -8.45
N LYS A 194 7.11 27.02 -7.74
CA LYS A 194 6.45 27.54 -6.53
C LYS A 194 7.44 27.73 -5.38
N ILE A 195 8.36 26.80 -5.17
CA ILE A 195 9.45 26.92 -4.18
C ILE A 195 10.34 28.11 -4.52
N GLU A 196 10.70 28.29 -5.79
CA GLU A 196 11.54 29.42 -6.22
C GLU A 196 10.85 30.77 -5.98
N ASN A 197 9.55 30.87 -6.28
CA ASN A 197 8.77 32.07 -5.98
C ASN A 197 8.66 32.33 -4.47
N LEU A 198 8.46 31.29 -3.66
CA LEU A 198 8.42 31.42 -2.21
C LEU A 198 9.77 31.89 -1.63
N LYS A 199 10.90 31.40 -2.17
CA LYS A 199 12.23 31.89 -1.79
C LYS A 199 12.38 33.38 -2.07
N LYS A 200 11.96 33.84 -3.26
CA LYS A 200 11.99 35.27 -3.60
C LYS A 200 11.11 36.11 -2.68
N CYS A 201 9.89 35.65 -2.37
CA CYS A 201 9.03 36.32 -1.38
C CYS A 201 9.67 36.37 0.01
N LEU A 202 10.34 35.29 0.43
CA LEU A 202 11.05 35.25 1.72
C LEU A 202 12.19 36.27 1.75
N GLU A 203 13.02 36.31 0.70
CA GLU A 203 14.13 37.28 0.57
C GLU A 203 13.64 38.74 0.53
N GLU A 204 12.47 39.01 -0.06
CA GLU A 204 11.83 40.33 0.01
C GLU A 204 11.35 40.65 1.42
N THR A 205 10.71 39.69 2.09
CA THR A 205 10.21 39.86 3.46
C THR A 205 11.34 40.06 4.45
N GLU A 206 12.44 39.33 4.32
CA GLU A 206 13.65 39.49 5.14
C GLU A 206 14.30 40.87 4.94
N ARG A 207 14.35 41.36 3.69
CA ARG A 207 14.83 42.72 3.41
C ARG A 207 13.94 43.79 4.03
N ASP A 208 12.62 43.63 3.94
CA ASP A 208 11.66 44.55 4.56
C ASP A 208 11.74 44.51 6.09
N LEU A 209 11.90 43.33 6.68
CA LEU A 209 12.12 43.16 8.11
C LEU A 209 13.40 43.89 8.55
N HIS A 210 14.51 43.70 7.85
CA HIS A 210 15.77 44.34 8.20
C HIS A 210 15.69 45.87 8.08
N LYS A 211 14.95 46.37 7.07
CA LYS A 211 14.65 47.80 6.96
C LYS A 211 13.81 48.30 8.14
N LYS A 212 12.84 47.53 8.62
CA LYS A 212 12.05 47.89 9.80
C LYS A 212 12.86 47.84 11.09
N GLU A 213 13.76 46.87 11.25
CA GLU A 213 14.68 46.80 12.39
C GLU A 213 15.62 48.02 12.44
N THR A 214 16.17 48.42 11.29
CA THR A 214 17.02 49.62 11.22
C THR A 214 16.22 50.90 11.48
N GLU A 215 14.98 50.99 11.01
CA GLU A 215 14.05 52.08 11.37
C GLU A 215 13.76 52.09 12.89
N CYS A 216 13.49 50.95 13.51
CA CYS A 216 13.26 50.82 14.96
C CYS A 216 14.49 51.25 15.77
N SER A 217 15.69 50.78 15.40
CA SER A 217 16.94 51.21 16.05
C SER A 217 17.16 52.73 15.94
N GLY A 218 16.80 53.33 14.79
CA GLY A 218 16.80 54.77 14.61
C GLY A 218 15.76 55.52 15.45
N LEU A 219 14.64 54.89 15.79
CA LEU A 219 13.63 55.45 16.69
C LEU A 219 14.03 55.30 18.16
N GLU A 220 14.62 54.16 18.56
CA GLU A 220 15.13 53.93 19.92
C GLU A 220 16.21 54.93 20.28
N THR A 221 17.15 55.20 19.37
CA THR A 221 18.18 56.22 19.58
C THR A 221 17.60 57.63 19.72
N LYS A 222 16.56 57.98 18.93
CA LYS A 222 15.82 59.24 19.10
C LYS A 222 15.06 59.33 20.41
N LEU A 223 14.40 58.24 20.81
CA LEU A 223 13.69 58.14 22.08
C LEU A 223 14.66 58.35 23.24
N HIS A 224 15.79 57.66 23.24
CA HIS A 224 16.81 57.79 24.27
C HIS A 224 17.37 59.22 24.35
N SER A 225 17.62 59.87 23.21
CA SER A 225 18.01 61.28 23.18
C SER A 225 16.95 62.20 23.79
N LYS A 226 15.66 61.94 23.55
CA LYS A 226 14.55 62.72 24.11
C LYS A 226 14.34 62.46 25.59
N GLU A 227 14.55 61.24 26.07
CA GLU A 227 14.55 60.90 27.48
C GLU A 227 15.67 61.64 28.23
N GLN A 228 16.88 61.69 27.66
CA GLN A 228 17.98 62.48 28.23
C GLN A 228 17.69 63.99 28.26
N GLU A 229 17.03 64.51 27.21
CA GLU A 229 16.59 65.91 27.17
C GLU A 229 15.53 66.19 28.27
N ASN A 230 14.56 65.29 28.43
CA ASN A 230 13.56 65.39 29.49
C ASN A 230 14.18 65.34 30.88
N LEU A 231 15.20 64.50 31.12
CA LEU A 231 15.92 64.46 32.40
C LEU A 231 16.59 65.79 32.71
N LYS A 232 17.23 66.44 31.72
CA LYS A 232 17.83 67.77 31.88
C LYS A 232 16.77 68.83 32.20
N LEU A 233 15.63 68.81 31.51
CA LEU A 233 14.53 69.72 31.78
C LEU A 233 13.95 69.51 33.19
N LEU A 234 13.87 68.26 33.66
CA LEU A 234 13.42 67.94 35.02
C LEU A 234 14.36 68.49 36.08
N GLU A 235 15.68 68.40 35.84
CA GLU A 235 16.70 69.01 36.68
C GLU A 235 16.55 70.55 36.72
N GLU A 236 16.34 71.18 35.56
CA GLU A 236 16.10 72.63 35.46
C GLU A 236 14.83 73.07 36.18
N VAL A 237 13.74 72.30 36.07
CA VAL A 237 12.49 72.55 36.80
C VAL A 237 12.74 72.51 38.29
N LYS A 238 13.46 71.51 38.79
CA LYS A 238 13.79 71.38 40.21
C LYS A 238 14.61 72.57 40.72
N ILE A 239 15.62 73.00 39.96
CA ILE A 239 16.41 74.20 40.28
C ILE A 239 15.53 75.45 40.33
N ASN A 240 14.57 75.57 39.40
CA ASN A 240 13.65 76.71 39.37
C ASN A 240 12.63 76.66 40.50
N GLU A 241 12.14 75.49 40.90
CA GLU A 241 11.30 75.31 42.09
C GLU A 241 12.02 75.78 43.35
N GLU A 242 13.27 75.39 43.53
CA GLU A 242 14.11 75.84 44.65
C GLU A 242 14.30 77.38 44.64
N LYS A 243 14.51 77.98 43.47
CA LYS A 243 14.58 79.45 43.33
C LYS A 243 13.26 80.13 43.68
N ILE A 244 12.13 79.59 43.21
CA ILE A 244 10.80 80.13 43.52
C ILE A 244 10.55 80.06 45.03
N GLN A 245 10.93 78.96 45.68
CA GLN A 245 10.79 78.80 47.12
C GLN A 245 11.63 79.82 47.89
N ASN A 246 12.89 80.04 47.49
CA ASN A 246 13.75 81.07 48.08
C ASN A 246 13.19 82.48 47.90
N LEU A 247 12.70 82.81 46.69
CA LEU A 247 12.03 84.09 46.43
C LEU A 247 10.73 84.25 47.24
N GLY A 248 10.01 83.16 47.47
CA GLY A 248 8.85 83.13 48.37
C GLY A 248 9.22 83.51 49.80
N ASN A 249 10.30 82.94 50.33
CA ASN A 249 10.81 83.26 51.67
C ASN A 249 11.30 84.72 51.76
N GLU A 250 12.01 85.21 50.75
CA GLU A 250 12.44 86.61 50.68
C GLU A 250 11.24 87.57 50.64
N LYS A 251 10.20 87.23 49.87
CA LYS A 251 8.97 88.00 49.80
C LYS A 251 8.29 88.06 51.17
N GLU A 252 8.18 86.95 51.87
CA GLU A 252 7.61 86.88 53.22
C GLU A 252 8.39 87.75 54.21
N GLU A 253 9.74 87.71 54.15
CA GLU A 253 10.59 88.57 54.98
C GLU A 253 10.37 90.07 54.68
N VAL A 254 10.21 90.44 53.41
CA VAL A 254 9.91 91.81 53.00
C VAL A 254 8.50 92.23 53.43
N GLU A 255 7.49 91.37 53.30
CA GLU A 255 6.13 91.61 53.80
C GLU A 255 6.14 91.83 55.32
N ASP A 256 6.92 91.06 56.07
CA ASP A 256 7.10 91.22 57.51
C ASP A 256 7.76 92.56 57.88
N LYS A 257 8.83 92.94 57.16
CA LYS A 257 9.50 94.23 57.32
C LYS A 257 8.56 95.38 56.99
N LEU A 258 7.79 95.25 55.91
CA LEU A 258 6.79 96.24 55.51
C LEU A 258 5.71 96.39 56.57
N THR A 259 5.17 95.27 57.10
CA THR A 259 4.15 95.29 58.14
C THR A 259 4.66 95.96 59.43
N LYS A 260 5.91 95.71 59.81
CA LYS A 260 6.58 96.41 60.93
C LYS A 260 6.73 97.91 60.65
N ALA A 261 7.14 98.27 59.44
CA ALA A 261 7.27 99.67 59.02
C ALA A 261 5.93 100.40 58.98
N THR A 262 4.86 99.76 58.48
CA THR A 262 3.50 100.31 58.47
C THR A 262 2.99 100.54 59.89
N LYS A 263 3.20 99.58 60.80
CA LYS A 263 2.87 99.78 62.22
C LYS A 263 3.64 100.95 62.83
N LYS A 264 4.94 101.06 62.56
CA LYS A 264 5.78 102.18 63.03
C LYS A 264 5.31 103.52 62.44
N ALA A 265 4.96 103.57 61.16
CA ALA A 265 4.42 104.75 60.51
C ALA A 265 3.09 105.18 61.15
N PHE A 266 2.21 104.23 61.46
CA PHE A 266 0.95 104.50 62.16
C PHE A 266 1.18 105.13 63.55
N PHE A 267 2.13 104.61 64.33
CA PHE A 267 2.50 105.21 65.62
C PHE A 267 3.09 106.62 65.45
N LEU A 268 3.99 106.83 64.48
CA LEU A 268 4.56 108.15 64.22
C LEU A 268 3.52 109.16 63.73
N GLU A 269 2.52 108.73 62.97
CA GLU A 269 1.41 109.58 62.54
C GLU A 269 0.51 109.98 63.71
N ALA A 270 0.30 109.07 64.67
CA ALA A 270 -0.40 109.38 65.92
C ALA A 270 0.39 110.39 66.77
N ASP A 271 1.70 110.17 66.96
CA ASP A 271 2.58 111.11 67.66
C ASP A 271 2.61 112.48 66.97
N LEU A 272 2.67 112.53 65.64
CA LEU A 272 2.63 113.79 64.88
C LEU A 272 1.31 114.54 65.08
N LYS A 273 0.16 113.84 65.09
CA LYS A 273 -1.13 114.47 65.41
C LYS A 273 -1.19 115.01 66.83
N GLU A 274 -0.61 114.30 67.79
CA GLU A 274 -0.50 114.79 69.17
C GLU A 274 0.36 116.05 69.23
N ARG A 275 1.54 116.04 68.59
CA ARG A 275 2.42 117.22 68.47
C ARG A 275 1.77 118.39 67.74
N GLU A 276 1.00 118.15 66.69
CA GLU A 276 0.23 119.19 66.00
C GLU A 276 -0.81 119.81 66.92
N ASN A 277 -1.48 119.01 67.76
CA ASN A 277 -2.44 119.51 68.74
C ASN A 277 -1.75 120.30 69.86
N GLU A 278 -0.61 119.82 70.38
CA GLU A 278 0.24 120.59 71.30
C GLU A 278 0.64 121.93 70.70
N ASN A 279 1.07 121.94 69.43
CA ASN A 279 1.50 123.15 68.76
C ASN A 279 0.34 124.13 68.53
N LYS A 280 -0.87 123.64 68.19
CA LYS A 280 -2.08 124.46 68.12
C LYS A 280 -2.41 125.11 69.46
N GLU A 281 -2.26 124.37 70.57
CA GLU A 281 -2.49 124.89 71.91
C GLU A 281 -1.42 125.92 72.31
N LEU A 282 -0.14 125.67 71.99
CA LEU A 282 0.94 126.64 72.19
C LEU A 282 0.74 127.91 71.36
N VAL A 283 0.31 127.79 70.10
CA VAL A 283 -0.03 128.95 69.25
C VAL A 283 -1.17 129.74 69.88
N LYS A 284 -2.20 129.07 70.42
CA LYS A 284 -3.31 129.74 71.12
C LYS A 284 -2.82 130.50 72.35
N GLN A 285 -1.98 129.88 73.18
CA GLN A 285 -1.35 130.53 74.33
C GLN A 285 -0.48 131.75 73.92
N LEU A 286 0.30 131.64 72.83
CA LEU A 286 1.06 132.75 72.26
C LEU A 286 0.14 133.90 71.79
N THR A 287 -0.99 133.56 71.18
CA THR A 287 -1.96 134.54 70.71
C THR A 287 -2.59 135.28 71.89
N ASP A 288 -2.93 134.56 72.97
CA ASP A 288 -3.44 135.14 74.21
C ASP A 288 -2.37 136.02 74.90
N LEU A 289 -1.11 135.61 74.90
CA LEU A 289 0.01 136.42 75.42
C LEU A 289 0.22 137.69 74.59
N HIS A 290 0.18 137.64 73.26
CA HIS A 290 0.25 138.84 72.41
C HIS A 290 -0.93 139.77 72.65
N LYS A 291 -2.13 139.23 72.90
CA LYS A 291 -3.30 140.04 73.27
C LYS A 291 -3.08 140.74 74.62
N ASN A 292 -2.56 140.03 75.61
CA ASN A 292 -2.22 140.60 76.92
C ASN A 292 -1.12 141.66 76.78
N GLN A 293 -0.11 141.44 75.94
CA GLN A 293 0.93 142.43 75.63
C GLN A 293 0.32 143.69 75.02
N ALA A 294 -0.58 143.56 74.05
CA ALA A 294 -1.25 144.71 73.42
C ALA A 294 -2.14 145.48 74.42
N GLU A 295 -2.80 144.79 75.35
CA GLU A 295 -3.54 145.43 76.46
C GLU A 295 -2.60 146.18 77.41
N ILE A 296 -1.44 145.61 77.73
CA ILE A 296 -0.40 146.25 78.56
C ILE A 296 0.18 147.48 77.84
N GLU A 297 0.52 147.38 76.55
CA GLU A 297 0.99 148.50 75.73
C GLU A 297 -0.04 149.64 75.68
N LYS A 298 -1.33 149.30 75.61
CA LYS A 298 -2.43 150.29 75.69
C LYS A 298 -2.50 150.95 77.07
N THR A 299 -2.33 150.21 78.16
CA THR A 299 -2.27 150.80 79.50
C THR A 299 -1.03 151.66 79.72
N LEU A 300 0.13 151.26 79.18
CA LEU A 300 1.36 152.06 79.22
C LEU A 300 1.19 153.38 78.45
N LYS A 301 0.56 153.35 77.28
CA LYS A 301 0.26 154.57 76.52
C LYS A 301 -0.68 155.52 77.28
N ASN A 302 -1.72 154.99 77.91
CA ASN A 302 -2.64 155.78 78.75
C ASN A 302 -1.97 156.37 80.01
N LEU A 303 -0.95 155.70 80.57
CA LEU A 303 -0.17 156.22 81.70
C LEU A 303 0.83 157.29 81.25
N ASN A 304 1.42 157.14 80.06
CA ASN A 304 2.34 158.11 79.48
C ASN A 304 1.64 159.44 79.10
N ASP A 305 0.40 159.36 78.61
CA ASP A 305 -0.45 160.54 78.35
C ASP A 305 -0.93 161.22 79.67
N GLY A 306 -0.87 160.50 80.80
CA GLY A 306 -1.13 161.01 82.15
C GLY A 306 0.04 161.79 82.75
N ASP A 307 1.27 161.37 82.48
CA ASP A 307 2.49 162.00 83.00
C ASP A 307 2.77 163.36 82.30
N GLU A 308 2.45 163.46 81.00
CA GLU A 308 2.63 164.70 80.23
C GLU A 308 1.65 165.83 80.64
N ASN A 309 0.49 165.47 81.18
CA ASN A 309 -0.46 166.42 81.77
C ASN A 309 -0.09 166.82 83.21
N ALA A 310 0.51 165.92 84.00
CA ALA A 310 1.01 166.23 85.34
C ALA A 310 2.19 167.23 85.29
N GLN A 311 3.05 167.14 84.28
CA GLN A 311 4.20 168.04 84.11
C GLN A 311 3.79 169.47 83.71
N LYS A 312 2.73 169.63 82.91
CA LYS A 312 2.17 170.96 82.54
C LYS A 312 1.44 171.64 83.72
N ILE A 313 0.90 170.88 84.67
CA ILE A 313 0.26 171.42 85.88
C ILE A 313 1.31 171.95 86.88
N ILE A 314 2.47 171.29 87.01
CA ILE A 314 3.55 171.70 87.93
C ILE A 314 4.23 173.00 87.48
N GLU A 315 4.39 173.23 86.17
CA GLU A 315 4.97 174.46 85.60
C GLU A 315 4.01 175.67 85.77
N SER A 316 2.70 175.44 85.62
CA SER A 316 1.64 176.44 85.81
C SER A 316 1.51 176.93 87.26
N LEU A 317 1.67 176.03 88.24
CA LEU A 317 1.55 176.35 89.67
C LEU A 317 2.75 177.17 90.20
N LYS A 318 3.94 177.05 89.58
CA LYS A 318 5.10 177.88 89.91
C LYS A 318 4.96 179.33 89.42
N GLN A 319 4.31 179.56 88.27
CA GLN A 319 4.08 180.90 87.73
C GLN A 319 2.93 181.65 88.42
N GLN A 320 1.92 180.95 88.95
CA GLN A 320 0.82 181.56 89.72
C GLN A 320 1.26 182.09 91.09
N ASN A 321 2.25 181.48 91.76
CA ASN A 321 2.65 181.87 93.11
C ASN A 321 3.43 183.21 93.15
N ALA A 322 4.05 183.62 92.03
CA ALA A 322 4.79 184.88 91.93
C ALA A 322 3.90 186.09 91.57
N GLN A 323 2.71 185.87 91.02
CA GLN A 323 1.81 186.94 90.55
C GLN A 323 0.69 187.29 91.56
N LEU A 324 0.47 186.43 92.57
CA LEU A 324 -0.55 186.61 93.60
C LEU A 324 -0.13 187.54 94.77
N GLN A 325 1.15 187.90 94.92
CA GLN A 325 1.61 188.87 95.93
C GLN A 325 1.40 190.34 95.54
N ASN A 326 1.23 190.67 94.25
CA ASN A 326 1.15 192.06 93.76
C ASN A 326 -0.27 192.50 93.32
N LYS A 327 -1.30 191.66 93.45
CA LYS A 327 -2.67 191.95 92.95
C LYS A 327 -3.79 191.91 94.00
N ILE A 328 -3.47 191.76 95.29
CA ILE A 328 -4.45 191.83 96.40
C ILE A 328 -4.84 193.28 96.76
N THR A 329 -4.14 194.29 96.25
CA THR A 329 -4.46 195.71 96.51
C THR A 329 -5.40 196.39 95.51
N GLU A 330 -5.77 195.75 94.40
CA GLU A 330 -6.50 196.41 93.30
C GLU A 330 -7.82 195.72 92.89
N ILE A 331 -8.61 195.31 93.89
CA ILE A 331 -10.04 195.61 93.85
C ILE A 331 -10.84 194.75 92.81
N ASN A 332 -11.57 193.72 93.20
CA ASN A 332 -12.90 193.81 93.82
C ASN A 332 -13.89 194.86 93.26
N GLN A 333 -13.74 195.31 92.00
CA GLN A 333 -14.69 196.24 91.35
C GLN A 333 -15.34 195.74 90.05
N SER A 334 -15.18 194.48 89.65
CA SER A 334 -15.71 194.10 88.34
C SER A 334 -16.15 192.64 88.20
N ASN A 335 -16.83 192.14 89.22
CA ASN A 335 -17.90 191.19 88.93
C ASN A 335 -18.97 191.93 88.15
N GLU A 336 -19.23 191.53 86.90
CA GLU A 336 -20.53 191.57 86.20
C GLU A 336 -20.29 191.80 84.71
N MET A 337 -20.22 190.70 83.92
CA MET A 337 -20.93 190.72 82.63
C MET A 337 -21.00 189.42 81.80
N LYS A 338 -20.51 188.24 82.18
CA LYS A 338 -20.67 187.10 81.25
C LYS A 338 -20.93 185.72 81.84
N ILE A 339 -21.96 185.73 82.68
CA ILE A 339 -22.82 184.61 83.08
C ILE A 339 -23.83 184.20 81.96
N GLN A 340 -23.67 184.64 80.70
CA GLN A 340 -24.77 184.57 79.72
C GLN A 340 -24.65 183.59 78.53
N SER A 341 -23.68 182.67 78.45
CA SER A 341 -23.61 181.72 77.31
C SER A 341 -23.45 180.24 77.66
N LEU A 342 -23.74 179.86 78.90
CA LEU A 342 -23.71 178.47 79.38
C LEU A 342 -24.97 177.64 79.06
N LYS A 343 -25.85 178.02 78.12
CA LYS A 343 -27.24 177.45 78.11
C LYS A 343 -27.74 176.71 76.86
N SER A 344 -26.99 176.51 75.78
CA SER A 344 -27.59 175.97 74.54
C SER A 344 -27.36 174.50 74.18
N GLU A 345 -26.19 173.87 74.37
CA GLU A 345 -25.98 172.60 73.62
C GLU A 345 -25.46 171.41 74.43
N LEU A 346 -26.05 171.29 75.62
CA LEU A 346 -26.13 170.06 76.41
C LEU A 346 -27.29 169.14 75.96
N GLN A 347 -27.99 169.42 74.86
CA GLN A 347 -29.28 168.77 74.53
C GLN A 347 -29.33 168.07 73.16
N LYS A 348 -28.25 167.39 72.76
CA LYS A 348 -28.36 166.33 71.73
C LYS A 348 -27.28 165.25 71.81
N LYS A 349 -26.91 164.85 73.03
CA LYS A 349 -26.65 163.43 73.28
C LYS A 349 -28.00 162.69 73.24
N GLN A 350 -27.98 161.38 73.01
CA GLN A 350 -29.10 160.43 73.24
C GLN A 350 -30.13 160.26 72.12
N SER A 351 -29.67 159.74 70.98
CA SER A 351 -30.49 158.93 70.06
C SER A 351 -29.54 158.04 69.26
N ASP A 352 -28.73 157.22 69.94
CA ASP A 352 -29.04 155.79 70.14
C ASP A 352 -28.92 155.02 68.80
N ILE A 353 -27.84 154.27 68.57
CA ILE A 353 -27.66 152.87 69.01
C ILE A 353 -28.66 151.92 68.31
N PHE A 354 -28.51 151.72 66.99
CA PHE A 354 -28.98 150.61 66.13
C PHE A 354 -28.56 151.02 64.70
N GLU A 355 -27.72 150.36 63.88
CA GLU A 355 -27.49 148.95 63.62
C GLU A 355 -26.04 148.72 63.16
N LEU A 356 -25.48 147.61 63.65
CA LEU A 356 -24.38 146.86 63.04
C LEU A 356 -24.97 145.91 61.99
N LYS A 357 -24.39 145.83 60.78
CA LYS A 357 -23.84 144.57 60.22
C LYS A 357 -23.40 144.67 58.75
N GLU A 358 -22.29 143.97 58.51
CA GLU A 358 -21.99 143.18 57.31
C GLU A 358 -20.98 143.74 56.30
N SER A 359 -19.71 143.43 56.57
CA SER A 359 -18.77 143.07 55.52
C SER A 359 -17.95 141.89 56.00
N ASN A 360 -17.95 140.82 55.20
CA ASN A 360 -16.77 140.06 54.78
C ASN A 360 -16.95 138.55 54.87
N ALA A 361 -17.65 137.99 53.89
CA ALA A 361 -17.64 136.57 53.57
C ALA A 361 -17.38 136.40 52.07
N ASN A 362 -16.11 136.38 51.63
CA ASN A 362 -15.83 136.01 50.23
C ASN A 362 -14.48 135.38 49.86
N ASN A 363 -13.60 135.02 50.80
CA ASN A 363 -12.32 134.39 50.42
C ASN A 363 -12.13 132.92 50.84
N LYS A 364 -13.03 132.33 51.64
CA LYS A 364 -12.85 130.94 52.12
C LYS A 364 -13.63 129.88 51.33
N ARG A 365 -14.64 130.27 50.55
CA ARG A 365 -15.56 129.34 49.84
C ARG A 365 -15.06 128.95 48.43
N ASN A 366 -14.22 129.77 47.80
CA ASN A 366 -13.71 129.51 46.45
C ASN A 366 -12.51 128.56 46.40
N GLU A 367 -11.71 128.49 47.46
CA GLU A 367 -10.57 127.56 47.56
C GLU A 367 -11.04 126.11 47.78
N GLU A 368 -12.06 125.89 48.61
CA GLU A 368 -12.66 124.56 48.82
C GLU A 368 -13.35 124.00 47.56
N ILE A 369 -14.00 124.88 46.76
CA ILE A 369 -14.63 124.48 45.49
C ILE A 369 -13.59 124.12 44.43
N THR A 370 -12.44 124.80 44.37
CA THR A 370 -11.37 124.46 43.42
C THR A 370 -10.64 123.18 43.79
N GLU A 371 -10.50 122.88 45.07
CA GLU A 371 -9.85 121.64 45.54
C GLU A 371 -10.77 120.41 45.40
N LEU A 372 -12.08 120.57 45.60
CA LEU A 372 -13.08 119.54 45.32
C LEU A 372 -13.18 119.25 43.80
N ASN A 373 -13.15 120.26 42.94
CA ASN A 373 -13.14 120.05 41.48
C ASN A 373 -11.86 119.34 40.98
N LYS A 374 -10.71 119.58 41.63
CA LYS A 374 -9.46 118.81 41.36
C LYS A 374 -9.55 117.36 41.84
N LYS A 375 -10.28 117.07 42.92
CA LYS A 375 -10.54 115.69 43.36
C LYS A 375 -11.51 114.96 42.43
N ILE A 376 -12.55 115.64 41.96
CA ILE A 376 -13.54 115.08 41.02
C ILE A 376 -12.86 114.69 39.70
N THR A 377 -12.09 115.60 39.10
CA THR A 377 -11.35 115.31 37.84
C THR A 377 -10.33 114.18 37.97
N LYS A 378 -9.65 114.05 39.13
CA LYS A 378 -8.77 112.90 39.39
C LYS A 378 -9.54 111.58 39.52
N LEU A 379 -10.71 111.59 40.16
CA LEU A 379 -11.55 110.41 40.31
C LEU A 379 -12.21 110.00 38.98
N GLU A 380 -12.60 110.94 38.14
CA GLU A 380 -13.11 110.69 36.79
C GLU A 380 -12.04 110.06 35.91
N HIS A 381 -10.80 110.57 35.95
CA HIS A 381 -9.68 109.95 35.22
C HIS A 381 -9.36 108.53 35.74
N ALA A 382 -9.43 108.30 37.05
CA ALA A 382 -9.25 106.98 37.64
C ALA A 382 -10.38 106.00 37.27
N CYS A 383 -11.63 106.48 37.17
CA CYS A 383 -12.75 105.67 36.69
C CYS A 383 -12.59 105.33 35.20
N ALA A 384 -12.18 106.29 34.36
CA ALA A 384 -11.93 106.04 32.95
C ALA A 384 -10.81 105.01 32.73
N SER A 385 -9.72 105.07 33.50
CA SER A 385 -8.64 104.09 33.38
C SER A 385 -9.07 102.69 33.83
N LYS A 386 -9.82 102.59 34.95
CA LYS A 386 -10.39 101.32 35.43
C LYS A 386 -11.38 100.72 34.44
N ASN A 387 -12.24 101.53 33.82
CA ASN A 387 -13.15 101.05 32.76
C ASN A 387 -12.39 100.50 31.55
N SER A 388 -11.32 101.15 31.10
CA SER A 388 -10.48 100.59 30.02
C SER A 388 -9.81 99.26 30.41
N THR A 389 -9.55 99.06 31.71
CA THR A 389 -8.96 97.82 32.22
C THR A 389 -10.01 96.71 32.25
N ILE A 390 -11.24 97.05 32.62
CA ILE A 390 -12.38 96.12 32.60
C ILE A 390 -12.69 95.67 31.18
N GLU A 391 -12.70 96.57 30.20
CA GLU A 391 -12.92 96.21 28.79
C GLU A 391 -11.84 95.26 28.25
N LYS A 392 -10.56 95.50 28.61
CA LYS A 392 -9.47 94.56 28.26
C LYS A 392 -9.67 93.19 28.89
N LEU A 393 -10.00 93.14 30.19
CA LEU A 393 -10.23 91.88 30.89
C LEU A 393 -11.45 91.13 30.33
N GLN A 394 -12.50 91.82 29.91
CA GLN A 394 -13.64 91.21 29.22
C GLN A 394 -13.26 90.63 27.86
N GLY A 395 -12.41 91.33 27.10
CA GLY A 395 -11.82 90.82 25.85
C GLY A 395 -11.00 89.55 26.07
N ASP A 396 -10.11 89.54 27.07
CA ASP A 396 -9.29 88.38 27.42
C ASP A 396 -10.13 87.19 27.88
N LEU A 397 -11.23 87.45 28.60
CA LEU A 397 -12.14 86.43 29.09
C LEU A 397 -12.92 85.77 27.93
N ALA A 398 -13.39 86.55 26.96
CA ALA A 398 -14.01 86.03 25.74
C ALA A 398 -13.05 85.16 24.90
N VAL A 399 -11.76 85.53 24.83
CA VAL A 399 -10.73 84.71 24.17
C VAL A 399 -10.51 83.41 24.94
N LYS A 400 -10.46 83.44 26.28
CA LYS A 400 -10.32 82.24 27.10
C LYS A 400 -11.52 81.30 26.97
N GLU A 401 -12.75 81.81 26.96
CA GLU A 401 -13.96 81.00 26.73
C GLU A 401 -13.93 80.30 25.36
N LYS A 402 -13.46 81.01 24.32
CA LYS A 402 -13.30 80.43 22.98
C LYS A 402 -12.24 79.32 22.95
N ASN A 403 -11.14 79.50 23.68
CA ASN A 403 -10.10 78.48 23.81
C ASN A 403 -10.57 77.26 24.62
N ILE A 404 -11.34 77.46 25.69
CA ILE A 404 -11.94 76.36 26.47
C ILE A 404 -12.84 75.52 25.57
N LYS A 405 -13.72 76.16 24.80
CA LYS A 405 -14.61 75.47 23.86
C LYS A 405 -13.83 74.67 22.80
N HIS A 406 -12.74 75.23 22.29
CA HIS A 406 -11.85 74.51 21.36
C HIS A 406 -11.18 73.30 22.01
N VAL A 407 -10.75 73.40 23.26
CA VAL A 407 -10.17 72.28 24.03
C VAL A 407 -11.22 71.21 24.32
N GLU A 408 -12.46 71.60 24.62
CA GLU A 408 -13.59 70.67 24.78
C GLU A 408 -13.87 69.90 23.49
N ASP A 409 -13.92 70.59 22.34
CA ASP A 409 -14.10 69.95 21.03
C ASP A 409 -12.97 68.95 20.72
N ILE A 410 -11.72 69.31 21.04
CA ILE A 410 -10.55 68.42 20.90
C ILE A 410 -10.67 67.21 21.82
N SER A 411 -11.07 67.42 23.08
CA SER A 411 -11.25 66.36 24.07
C SER A 411 -12.33 65.36 23.63
N GLU A 412 -13.47 65.86 23.15
CA GLU A 412 -14.57 65.03 22.63
C GLU A 412 -14.14 64.24 21.40
N HIS A 413 -13.38 64.85 20.47
CA HIS A 413 -12.80 64.16 19.32
C HIS A 413 -11.88 63.00 19.75
N TYR A 414 -10.96 63.24 20.69
CA TYR A 414 -10.05 62.19 21.17
C TYR A 414 -10.76 61.09 21.96
N LYS A 415 -11.80 61.43 22.72
CA LYS A 415 -12.66 60.46 23.41
C LYS A 415 -13.34 59.52 22.42
N ASN A 416 -13.92 60.06 21.35
CA ASN A 416 -14.52 59.26 20.28
C ASN A 416 -13.48 58.39 19.54
N LYS A 417 -12.27 58.92 19.33
CA LYS A 417 -11.17 58.16 18.72
C LYS A 417 -10.71 57.00 19.61
N LEU A 418 -10.62 57.22 20.92
CA LEU A 418 -10.32 56.18 21.92
C LEU A 418 -11.39 55.09 21.93
N GLU A 419 -12.67 55.48 21.91
CA GLU A 419 -13.79 54.53 21.88
C GLU A 419 -13.74 53.63 20.62
N ASN A 420 -13.43 54.21 19.47
CA ASN A 420 -13.26 53.47 18.22
C ASN A 420 -12.05 52.53 18.26
N ILE A 421 -10.91 52.97 18.81
CA ILE A 421 -9.74 52.11 19.01
C ILE A 421 -10.09 50.95 19.94
N LYS A 422 -10.83 51.21 21.03
CA LYS A 422 -11.25 50.19 22.00
C LYS A 422 -12.15 49.13 21.36
N LYS A 423 -13.12 49.54 20.53
CA LYS A 423 -13.92 48.61 19.71
C LYS A 423 -13.06 47.80 18.73
N THR A 424 -12.09 48.45 18.09
CA THR A 424 -11.20 47.77 17.13
C THR A 424 -10.32 46.72 17.82
N ILE A 425 -9.78 47.04 19.00
CA ILE A 425 -9.01 46.10 19.83
C ILE A 425 -9.89 44.92 20.24
N SER A 426 -11.09 45.18 20.76
CA SER A 426 -12.01 44.12 21.19
C SER A 426 -12.39 43.16 20.05
N ASN A 427 -12.66 43.67 18.85
CA ASN A 427 -12.95 42.83 17.68
C ASN A 427 -11.72 41.99 17.26
N LYS A 428 -10.52 42.57 17.34
CA LYS A 428 -9.29 41.83 17.04
C LYS A 428 -8.98 40.76 18.09
N GLU A 429 -9.19 41.04 19.36
CA GLU A 429 -9.07 40.04 20.44
C GLU A 429 -10.02 38.86 20.22
N GLU A 430 -11.28 39.12 19.83
CA GLU A 430 -12.23 38.05 19.52
C GLU A 430 -11.78 37.21 18.31
N THR A 431 -11.23 37.85 17.28
CA THR A 431 -10.72 37.17 16.09
C THR A 431 -9.51 36.30 16.42
N ILE A 432 -8.54 36.84 17.17
CA ILE A 432 -7.35 36.10 17.61
C ILE A 432 -7.76 34.92 18.49
N ASN A 433 -8.72 35.09 19.39
CA ASN A 433 -9.19 34.00 20.25
C ASN A 433 -9.85 32.87 19.44
N LYS A 434 -10.62 33.20 18.39
CA LYS A 434 -11.17 32.19 17.47
C LYS A 434 -10.07 31.45 16.72
N GLU A 435 -9.10 32.17 16.17
CA GLU A 435 -7.96 31.55 15.47
C GLU A 435 -7.12 30.66 16.39
N LEU A 436 -6.88 31.10 17.62
CA LEU A 436 -6.16 30.33 18.64
C LEU A 436 -6.90 29.02 18.96
N GLU A 437 -8.23 29.06 19.05
CA GLU A 437 -9.02 27.87 19.36
C GLU A 437 -9.05 26.87 18.19
N MET A 438 -9.14 27.36 16.95
CA MET A 438 -8.98 26.50 15.77
C MET A 438 -7.59 25.84 15.74
N MET A 439 -6.52 26.57 16.06
CA MET A 439 -5.18 25.99 16.13
C MET A 439 -5.04 24.94 17.24
N LYS A 440 -5.70 25.13 18.39
CA LYS A 440 -5.72 24.10 19.45
C LYS A 440 -6.42 22.83 19.00
N GLU A 441 -7.57 22.95 18.35
CA GLU A 441 -8.29 21.81 17.78
C GLU A 441 -7.45 21.07 16.74
N GLU A 442 -6.75 21.82 15.87
CA GLU A 442 -5.87 21.23 14.87
C GLU A 442 -4.66 20.52 15.49
N ASN A 443 -4.04 21.10 16.52
CA ASN A 443 -2.97 20.46 17.27
C ASN A 443 -3.43 19.18 17.99
N ILE A 444 -4.64 19.17 18.55
CA ILE A 444 -5.24 17.95 19.12
C ILE A 444 -5.41 16.89 18.02
N ARG A 445 -5.84 17.28 16.82
CA ARG A 445 -5.96 16.36 15.67
C ARG A 445 -4.61 15.76 15.29
N TYR A 446 -3.57 16.59 15.16
CA TYR A 446 -2.22 16.11 14.85
C TYR A 446 -1.64 15.21 15.94
N ALA A 447 -1.87 15.52 17.21
CA ALA A 447 -1.44 14.66 18.31
C ALA A 447 -2.11 13.27 18.25
N ASN A 448 -3.40 13.21 17.94
CA ASN A 448 -4.12 11.95 17.75
C ASN A 448 -3.63 11.15 16.54
N GLU A 449 -3.30 11.84 15.44
CA GLU A 449 -2.74 11.21 14.24
C GLU A 449 -1.35 10.63 14.50
N ILE A 450 -0.49 11.37 15.22
CA ILE A 450 0.83 10.89 15.66
C ILE A 450 0.69 9.66 16.56
N ASN A 451 -0.24 9.67 17.52
CA ASN A 451 -0.48 8.51 18.39
C ASN A 451 -0.96 7.28 17.60
N THR A 452 -1.80 7.50 16.59
CA THR A 452 -2.27 6.43 15.70
C THR A 452 -1.12 5.86 14.87
N LEU A 453 -0.26 6.73 14.32
CA LEU A 453 0.93 6.32 13.58
C LEU A 453 1.92 5.54 14.46
N ASN A 454 2.17 6.01 15.69
CA ASN A 454 3.04 5.31 16.63
C ASN A 454 2.51 3.91 16.95
N SER A 455 1.20 3.76 17.15
CA SER A 455 0.59 2.43 17.36
C SER A 455 0.79 1.50 16.16
N HIS A 456 0.68 2.00 14.93
CA HIS A 456 0.98 1.21 13.73
C HIS A 456 2.47 0.84 13.63
N VAL A 457 3.38 1.75 14.01
CA VAL A 457 4.81 1.46 14.04
C VAL A 457 5.12 0.37 15.07
N GLU A 458 4.51 0.41 16.24
CA GLU A 458 4.65 -0.64 17.26
C GLU A 458 4.19 -2.00 16.74
N GLN A 459 3.03 -2.07 16.07
CA GLN A 459 2.53 -3.30 15.45
C GLN A 459 3.50 -3.85 14.39
N LEU A 460 4.03 -2.98 13.51
CA LEU A 460 5.01 -3.37 12.51
C LEU A 460 6.32 -3.88 13.12
N VAL A 461 6.74 -3.31 14.25
CA VAL A 461 7.92 -3.77 15.00
C VAL A 461 7.68 -5.16 15.57
N GLU A 462 6.50 -5.43 16.15
CA GLU A 462 6.12 -6.76 16.63
C GLU A 462 6.06 -7.79 15.49
N GLU A 463 5.47 -7.42 14.35
CA GLU A 463 5.43 -8.27 13.16
C GLU A 463 6.84 -8.58 12.64
N LEU A 464 7.72 -7.58 12.53
CA LEU A 464 9.10 -7.78 12.11
C LEU A 464 9.88 -8.68 13.08
N GLN A 465 9.64 -8.54 14.38
CA GLN A 465 10.24 -9.38 15.40
C GLN A 465 9.76 -10.83 15.26
N SER A 466 8.46 -11.05 15.04
CA SER A 466 7.90 -12.38 14.77
C SER A 466 8.48 -13.01 13.50
N VAL A 467 8.59 -12.23 12.41
CA VAL A 467 9.20 -12.68 11.15
C VAL A 467 10.67 -13.06 11.35
N LYS A 468 11.42 -12.26 12.12
CA LYS A 468 12.82 -12.54 12.45
C LYS A 468 12.95 -13.85 13.24
N GLU A 469 12.10 -14.08 14.23
CA GLU A 469 12.10 -15.31 15.04
C GLU A 469 11.73 -16.53 14.19
N ASN A 470 10.70 -16.43 13.34
CA ASN A 470 10.31 -17.47 12.41
C ASN A 470 11.41 -17.80 11.39
N SER A 471 12.08 -16.78 10.85
CA SER A 471 13.23 -16.96 9.94
C SER A 471 14.38 -17.69 10.62
N LEU A 472 14.66 -17.36 11.88
CA LEU A 472 15.70 -17.99 12.67
C LEU A 472 15.37 -19.45 12.98
N LEU A 473 14.10 -19.75 13.28
CA LEU A 473 13.59 -21.12 13.45
C LEU A 473 13.76 -21.94 12.17
N ILE A 474 13.31 -21.41 11.02
CA ILE A 474 13.43 -22.08 9.71
C ILE A 474 14.90 -22.34 9.37
N LYS A 475 15.79 -21.37 9.64
CA LYS A 475 17.22 -21.51 9.42
C LYS A 475 17.81 -22.64 10.26
N ASN A 476 17.46 -22.71 11.55
CA ASN A 476 17.93 -23.77 12.44
C ASN A 476 17.43 -25.14 12.01
N GLN A 477 16.15 -25.27 11.66
CA GLN A 477 15.58 -26.51 11.12
C GLN A 477 16.26 -26.93 9.81
N SER A 478 16.56 -25.98 8.93
CA SER A 478 17.25 -26.26 7.67
C SER A 478 18.69 -26.75 7.91
N LEU A 479 19.40 -26.16 8.88
CA LEU A 479 20.74 -26.60 9.26
C LEU A 479 20.73 -28.00 9.88
N GLU A 480 19.73 -28.30 10.72
CA GLU A 480 19.56 -29.62 11.33
C GLU A 480 19.24 -30.69 10.27
N ASN A 481 18.33 -30.40 9.35
CA ASN A 481 18.03 -31.28 8.22
C ASN A 481 19.26 -31.51 7.32
N LEU A 482 20.07 -30.47 7.08
CA LEU A 482 21.31 -30.61 6.32
C LEU A 482 22.32 -31.50 7.04
N ALA A 483 22.45 -31.35 8.36
CA ALA A 483 23.33 -32.20 9.17
C ALA A 483 22.89 -33.67 9.14
N LEU A 484 21.58 -33.93 9.20
CA LEU A 484 21.00 -35.27 9.06
C LEU A 484 21.28 -35.86 7.67
N LEU A 485 21.03 -35.11 6.60
CA LEU A 485 21.33 -35.52 5.22
C LEU A 485 22.82 -35.84 5.01
N GLN A 486 23.72 -35.01 5.56
CA GLN A 486 25.15 -35.26 5.51
C GLN A 486 25.53 -36.55 6.25
N LYS A 487 24.93 -36.81 7.41
CA LYS A 487 25.14 -38.05 8.17
C LYS A 487 24.66 -39.27 7.38
N GLU A 488 23.46 -39.22 6.81
CA GLU A 488 22.94 -40.29 5.96
C GLU A 488 23.81 -40.53 4.73
N SER A 489 24.28 -39.46 4.08
CA SER A 489 25.18 -39.56 2.94
C SER A 489 26.48 -40.26 3.32
N ARG A 490 27.09 -39.92 4.45
CA ARG A 490 28.32 -40.58 4.95
C ARG A 490 28.08 -42.06 5.25
N ASN A 491 26.97 -42.39 5.92
CA ASN A 491 26.61 -43.79 6.19
C ASN A 491 26.43 -44.60 4.90
N LYS A 492 25.77 -44.02 3.88
CA LYS A 492 25.62 -44.65 2.56
C LYS A 492 26.96 -44.80 1.86
N GLU A 493 27.83 -43.80 1.94
CA GLU A 493 29.20 -43.86 1.39
C GLU A 493 30.02 -44.98 2.04
N GLU A 494 29.97 -45.12 3.37
CA GLU A 494 30.63 -46.21 4.09
C GLU A 494 30.09 -47.59 3.66
N THR A 495 28.75 -47.72 3.57
CA THR A 495 28.11 -48.95 3.09
C THR A 495 28.55 -49.30 1.67
N LEU A 496 28.66 -48.30 0.79
CA LEU A 496 29.14 -48.49 -0.58
C LEU A 496 30.61 -48.88 -0.63
N LYS A 497 31.46 -48.26 0.19
CA LYS A 497 32.89 -48.63 0.30
C LYS A 497 33.05 -50.07 0.74
N GLU A 498 32.24 -50.52 1.70
CA GLU A 498 32.25 -51.92 2.15
C GLU A 498 31.77 -52.88 1.05
N LYS A 499 30.71 -52.53 0.31
CA LYS A 499 30.28 -53.31 -0.87
C LYS A 499 31.35 -53.38 -1.95
N ILE A 500 32.02 -52.27 -2.25
CA ILE A 500 33.12 -52.23 -3.23
C ILE A 500 34.24 -53.17 -2.78
N LYS A 501 34.66 -53.10 -1.51
CA LYS A 501 35.68 -53.99 -0.95
C LYS A 501 35.29 -55.46 -1.09
N ASN A 502 34.04 -55.81 -0.77
CA ASN A 502 33.55 -57.19 -0.93
C ASN A 502 33.54 -57.63 -2.40
N LEU A 503 33.19 -56.74 -3.33
CA LEU A 503 33.24 -57.02 -4.76
C LEU A 503 34.68 -57.21 -5.27
N GLU A 504 35.63 -56.43 -4.77
CA GLU A 504 37.05 -56.59 -5.07
C GLU A 504 37.56 -57.97 -4.60
N GLU A 505 37.24 -58.36 -3.36
CA GLU A 505 37.56 -59.68 -2.81
C GLU A 505 36.92 -60.81 -3.65
N ASN A 506 35.65 -60.67 -4.04
CA ASN A 506 34.95 -61.60 -4.92
C ASN A 506 35.58 -61.67 -6.32
N THR A 507 36.09 -60.56 -6.84
CA THR A 507 36.77 -60.53 -8.14
C THR A 507 38.10 -61.26 -8.09
N VAL A 508 38.86 -61.11 -7.01
CA VAL A 508 40.11 -61.87 -6.78
C VAL A 508 39.84 -63.36 -6.67
N THR A 509 38.81 -63.78 -5.94
CA THR A 509 38.43 -65.21 -5.83
C THR A 509 37.95 -65.78 -7.17
N LEU A 510 37.17 -65.01 -7.94
CA LEU A 510 36.74 -65.38 -9.28
C LEU A 510 37.95 -65.56 -10.20
N HIS A 511 38.90 -64.63 -10.19
CA HIS A 511 40.12 -64.71 -10.98
C HIS A 511 40.95 -65.96 -10.63
N ASN A 512 41.13 -66.25 -9.35
CA ASN A 512 41.80 -67.47 -8.89
C ASN A 512 41.07 -68.74 -9.38
N THR A 513 39.74 -68.71 -9.41
CA THR A 513 38.92 -69.82 -9.92
C THR A 513 39.06 -69.98 -11.43
N GLN A 514 39.10 -68.87 -12.18
CA GLN A 514 39.36 -68.88 -13.63
C GLN A 514 40.75 -69.44 -13.94
N GLU A 515 41.78 -69.08 -13.17
CA GLU A 515 43.12 -69.64 -13.34
C GLU A 515 43.16 -71.16 -13.05
N LYS A 516 42.44 -71.63 -12.03
CA LYS A 516 42.23 -73.08 -11.81
C LYS A 516 41.51 -73.74 -12.98
N MET A 517 40.45 -73.12 -13.52
CA MET A 517 39.75 -73.63 -14.70
C MET A 517 40.65 -73.72 -15.93
N LYS A 518 41.52 -72.73 -16.19
CA LYS A 518 42.51 -72.81 -17.27
C LYS A 518 43.46 -73.97 -17.08
N LYS A 519 43.94 -74.23 -15.85
CA LYS A 519 44.76 -75.40 -15.53
C LYS A 519 44.01 -76.70 -15.82
N TYR A 520 42.75 -76.81 -15.39
CA TYR A 520 41.92 -77.98 -15.68
C TYR A 520 41.65 -78.16 -17.17
N GLN A 521 41.35 -77.09 -17.90
CA GLN A 521 41.19 -77.13 -19.35
C GLN A 521 42.46 -77.62 -20.05
N LYS A 522 43.64 -77.18 -19.57
CA LYS A 522 44.93 -77.67 -20.07
C LYS A 522 45.09 -79.17 -19.80
N GLN A 523 44.81 -79.62 -18.58
CA GLN A 523 44.83 -81.05 -18.23
C GLN A 523 43.84 -81.87 -19.07
N ILE A 524 42.63 -81.37 -19.31
CA ILE A 524 41.64 -82.01 -20.17
C ILE A 524 42.18 -82.09 -21.61
N SER A 525 42.78 -81.03 -22.14
CA SER A 525 43.36 -81.07 -23.49
C SER A 525 44.53 -82.06 -23.62
N GLU A 526 45.35 -82.20 -22.58
CA GLU A 526 46.41 -83.21 -22.48
C GLU A 526 45.82 -84.63 -22.44
N LEU A 527 44.80 -84.88 -21.61
CA LEU A 527 44.09 -86.16 -21.53
C LEU A 527 43.32 -86.50 -22.82
N VAL A 528 42.76 -85.51 -23.52
CA VAL A 528 42.10 -85.70 -24.83
C VAL A 528 43.13 -86.06 -25.89
N HIS A 529 44.32 -85.44 -25.86
CA HIS A 529 45.43 -85.80 -26.74
C HIS A 529 45.94 -87.22 -26.45
N GLU A 530 46.07 -87.58 -25.17
CA GLU A 530 46.45 -88.93 -24.73
C GLU A 530 45.40 -89.98 -25.13
N ASN A 531 44.11 -89.68 -24.95
CA ASN A 531 43.01 -90.53 -25.43
C ASN A 531 42.98 -90.65 -26.97
N LYS A 532 43.38 -89.60 -27.70
CA LYS A 532 43.52 -89.67 -29.16
C LYS A 532 44.66 -90.62 -29.56
N ILE A 533 45.78 -90.59 -28.84
CA ILE A 533 46.91 -91.51 -29.02
C ILE A 533 46.52 -92.96 -28.64
N LEU A 534 45.69 -93.13 -27.60
CA LEU A 534 45.17 -94.44 -27.20
C LEU A 534 44.12 -94.99 -28.19
N LYS A 535 43.27 -94.14 -28.76
CA LYS A 535 42.30 -94.52 -29.81
C LYS A 535 42.95 -94.90 -31.14
N GLU A 536 44.18 -94.46 -31.41
CA GLU A 536 44.97 -94.92 -32.56
C GLU A 536 45.64 -96.28 -32.31
N LYS A 537 45.56 -96.84 -31.09
CA LYS A 537 46.19 -98.12 -30.71
C LYS A 537 45.25 -99.28 -30.39
N ASP A 538 43.95 -99.09 -30.22
CA ASP A 538 43.01 -100.19 -29.98
C ASP A 538 41.79 -100.15 -30.91
N VAL A 539 41.82 -101.08 -31.86
CA VAL A 539 40.64 -101.53 -32.61
C VAL A 539 39.91 -102.56 -31.75
N ASN A 540 38.60 -102.35 -31.58
CA ASN A 540 37.60 -103.20 -30.91
C ASN A 540 37.42 -103.02 -29.39
N SER A 541 36.45 -102.21 -28.99
CA SER A 541 35.30 -102.71 -28.21
C SER A 541 34.20 -101.66 -28.09
N SER A 542 32.99 -102.14 -28.34
CA SER A 542 31.69 -101.49 -28.14
C SER A 542 31.38 -101.32 -26.65
N PHE A 543 30.95 -100.13 -26.22
CA PHE A 543 30.18 -99.99 -24.98
C PHE A 543 29.28 -98.73 -25.01
N SER A 544 28.06 -98.91 -24.51
CA SER A 544 26.85 -98.09 -24.67
C SER A 544 26.85 -96.76 -23.92
N PHE A 545 26.20 -95.77 -24.52
CA PHE A 545 25.74 -94.53 -23.88
C PHE A 545 24.48 -94.83 -23.07
N ASP A 546 24.50 -94.50 -21.77
CA ASP A 546 23.29 -94.36 -20.97
C ASP A 546 23.09 -92.88 -20.65
N GLU A 547 21.86 -92.45 -20.88
CA GLU A 547 21.30 -91.14 -20.64
C GLU A 547 21.26 -90.81 -19.14
N ASN A 548 21.13 -89.51 -18.86
CA ASN A 548 20.75 -88.85 -17.60
C ASN A 548 21.88 -88.12 -16.87
N GLU A 549 22.14 -86.88 -17.30
CA GLU A 549 22.13 -85.77 -16.34
C GLU A 549 21.81 -84.48 -17.09
N SER A 550 20.64 -83.93 -16.78
CA SER A 550 20.11 -82.77 -17.47
C SER A 550 20.92 -81.52 -17.15
N VAL A 551 21.21 -80.74 -18.18
CA VAL A 551 21.84 -79.42 -18.13
C VAL A 551 20.98 -78.40 -17.34
N PHE A 552 19.79 -78.78 -16.87
CA PHE A 552 18.90 -77.95 -16.08
C PHE A 552 19.37 -77.71 -14.62
N ASP A 553 20.19 -78.58 -14.04
CA ASP A 553 20.62 -78.41 -12.63
C ASP A 553 21.78 -77.42 -12.43
N PHE A 554 22.46 -77.00 -13.50
CA PHE A 554 23.56 -76.04 -13.40
C PHE A 554 23.10 -74.57 -13.52
N VAL A 555 21.91 -74.32 -14.09
CA VAL A 555 21.34 -72.96 -14.22
C VAL A 555 20.55 -72.55 -12.97
N GLU A 556 20.06 -73.50 -12.17
CA GLU A 556 19.32 -73.21 -10.94
C GLU A 556 20.24 -72.76 -9.78
N LYS A 557 21.53 -73.12 -9.82
CA LYS A 557 22.47 -72.83 -8.72
C LYS A 557 23.19 -71.48 -8.81
N LYS A 558 23.17 -70.79 -9.96
CA LYS A 558 23.76 -69.45 -10.14
C LYS A 558 22.77 -68.31 -10.35
N SER A 559 21.48 -68.61 -10.54
CA SER A 559 20.39 -67.63 -10.55
C SER A 559 19.83 -67.33 -9.14
N GLY A 560 20.13 -68.17 -8.14
CA GLY A 560 19.69 -68.00 -6.75
C GLY A 560 20.28 -66.78 -6.01
N ALA A 561 21.51 -66.35 -6.35
CA ALA A 561 22.16 -65.24 -5.64
C ALA A 561 21.69 -63.85 -6.14
N PHE A 562 21.47 -63.70 -7.44
CA PHE A 562 20.92 -62.45 -8.01
C PHE A 562 19.41 -62.31 -7.77
N SER A 563 18.68 -63.43 -7.70
CA SER A 563 17.25 -63.42 -7.40
C SER A 563 16.99 -63.11 -5.92
N SER A 564 17.81 -63.56 -4.97
CA SER A 564 17.62 -63.27 -3.54
C SER A 564 17.67 -61.77 -3.22
N GLU A 565 18.71 -61.05 -3.69
CA GLU A 565 18.83 -59.61 -3.40
C GLU A 565 17.80 -58.77 -4.15
N LEU A 566 17.50 -59.13 -5.41
CA LEU A 566 16.46 -58.48 -6.19
C LEU A 566 15.08 -58.73 -5.56
N PHE A 567 14.82 -59.95 -5.08
CA PHE A 567 13.59 -60.29 -4.40
C PHE A 567 13.48 -59.59 -3.05
N GLU A 568 14.58 -59.47 -2.28
CA GLU A 568 14.59 -58.71 -1.03
C GLU A 568 14.38 -57.21 -1.27
N LEU A 569 14.95 -56.65 -2.34
CA LEU A 569 14.73 -55.26 -2.75
C LEU A 569 13.29 -55.05 -3.21
N ILE A 570 12.76 -55.93 -4.05
CA ILE A 570 11.36 -55.92 -4.49
C ILE A 570 10.43 -56.06 -3.29
N GLN A 571 10.76 -56.93 -2.33
CA GLN A 571 9.98 -57.11 -1.11
C GLN A 571 10.02 -55.86 -0.21
N LYS A 572 11.18 -55.19 -0.08
CA LYS A 572 11.30 -53.90 0.60
C LYS A 572 10.47 -52.82 -0.10
N ILE A 573 10.52 -52.75 -1.43
CA ILE A 573 9.72 -51.82 -2.23
C ILE A 573 8.21 -52.09 -2.06
N ILE A 574 7.79 -53.36 -2.11
CA ILE A 574 6.40 -53.77 -1.87
C ILE A 574 5.97 -53.44 -0.43
N ASN A 575 6.83 -53.69 0.56
CA ASN A 575 6.55 -53.36 1.96
C ASN A 575 6.40 -51.84 2.14
N CYS A 576 7.27 -51.01 1.56
CA CYS A 576 7.12 -49.56 1.58
C CYS A 576 5.84 -49.09 0.86
N PHE A 577 5.43 -49.76 -0.22
CA PHE A 577 4.15 -49.46 -0.88
C PHE A 577 2.93 -49.98 -0.11
N SER A 578 3.10 -50.95 0.79
CA SER A 578 2.04 -51.42 1.69
C SER A 578 1.84 -50.53 2.92
N GLU A 579 2.80 -49.64 3.21
CA GLU A 579 2.67 -48.63 4.26
C GLU A 579 1.76 -47.48 3.78
N GLY A 580 0.61 -47.35 4.45
CA GLY A 580 -0.43 -46.37 4.10
C GLY A 580 -1.35 -46.82 2.96
N THR A 581 -2.56 -46.26 2.91
CA THR A 581 -3.57 -46.65 1.92
C THR A 581 -3.53 -45.73 0.69
N VAL A 582 -3.89 -46.27 -0.47
CA VAL A 582 -4.11 -45.48 -1.71
C VAL A 582 -5.09 -44.32 -1.47
N GLU A 583 -6.06 -44.50 -0.57
CA GLU A 583 -7.00 -43.45 -0.18
C GLU A 583 -6.32 -42.29 0.57
N CYS A 584 -5.42 -42.58 1.52
CA CYS A 584 -4.66 -41.55 2.23
C CYS A 584 -3.78 -40.75 1.27
N ASP A 585 -3.07 -41.43 0.38
CA ASP A 585 -2.21 -40.79 -0.64
C ASP A 585 -3.05 -39.95 -1.61
N SER A 586 -4.23 -40.44 -2.01
CA SER A 586 -5.18 -39.69 -2.86
C SER A 586 -5.76 -38.45 -2.15
N ARG A 587 -5.99 -38.51 -0.84
CA ARG A 587 -6.39 -37.33 -0.04
C ARG A 587 -5.25 -36.33 0.05
N PHE A 588 -4.02 -36.80 0.23
CA PHE A 588 -2.83 -35.95 0.27
C PHE A 588 -2.59 -35.27 -1.08
N LEU A 589 -2.76 -35.99 -2.19
CA LEU A 589 -2.71 -35.43 -3.54
C LEU A 589 -3.71 -34.27 -3.73
N LYS A 590 -4.96 -34.43 -3.25
CA LYS A 590 -5.98 -33.37 -3.28
C LYS A 590 -5.60 -32.15 -2.44
N ILE A 591 -4.87 -32.33 -1.33
CA ILE A 591 -4.38 -31.22 -0.51
C ILE A 591 -3.30 -30.45 -1.30
N ILE A 592 -2.36 -31.16 -1.91
CA ILE A 592 -1.31 -30.54 -2.74
C ILE A 592 -1.92 -29.77 -3.91
N ASP A 593 -2.91 -30.34 -4.59
CA ASP A 593 -3.64 -29.65 -5.66
C ASP A 593 -4.30 -28.35 -5.21
N LYS A 594 -4.91 -28.33 -4.02
CA LYS A 594 -5.48 -27.11 -3.44
C LYS A 594 -4.39 -26.10 -3.08
N THR A 595 -3.25 -26.56 -2.59
CA THR A 595 -2.11 -25.70 -2.23
C THR A 595 -1.49 -25.06 -3.47
N ILE A 596 -1.26 -25.82 -4.54
CA ILE A 596 -0.78 -25.28 -5.83
C ILE A 596 -1.72 -24.20 -6.35
N LYS A 597 -3.03 -24.49 -6.41
CA LYS A 597 -4.04 -23.50 -6.85
C LYS A 597 -4.07 -22.23 -6.03
N ARG A 598 -3.75 -22.30 -4.72
CA ARG A 598 -3.64 -21.12 -3.86
C ARG A 598 -2.36 -20.33 -4.15
N LEU A 599 -1.24 -21.03 -4.36
CA LEU A 599 0.05 -20.40 -4.63
C LEU A 599 0.10 -19.72 -6.00
N GLU A 600 -0.59 -20.27 -7.01
CA GLU A 600 -0.68 -19.70 -8.36
C GLU A 600 -1.42 -18.37 -8.45
N VAL A 601 -2.15 -17.96 -7.40
CA VAL A 601 -2.84 -16.65 -7.34
C VAL A 601 -1.89 -15.50 -7.02
N TYR A 602 -0.70 -15.79 -6.48
CA TYR A 602 0.24 -14.79 -6.01
C TYR A 602 1.40 -14.59 -7.00
N ASP A 603 1.69 -13.34 -7.36
CA ASP A 603 2.79 -12.95 -8.25
C ASP A 603 4.17 -12.91 -7.55
N ASP A 604 4.28 -13.44 -6.33
CA ASP A 604 5.52 -13.46 -5.57
C ASP A 604 6.49 -14.55 -6.10
N ALA A 605 7.75 -14.19 -6.32
CA ALA A 605 8.76 -15.08 -6.90
C ALA A 605 9.15 -16.25 -5.98
N ALA A 606 9.09 -16.08 -4.65
CA ALA A 606 9.34 -17.16 -3.70
C ALA A 606 8.15 -18.13 -3.65
N LEU A 607 6.91 -17.62 -3.69
CA LEU A 607 5.71 -18.45 -3.76
C LEU A 607 5.61 -19.22 -5.09
N CYS A 608 6.03 -18.62 -6.21
CA CYS A 608 6.16 -19.31 -7.49
C CYS A 608 7.15 -20.49 -7.42
N LYS A 609 8.32 -20.31 -6.78
CA LYS A 609 9.28 -21.42 -6.57
C LYS A 609 8.67 -22.53 -5.71
N LEU A 610 7.89 -22.17 -4.70
CA LEU A 610 7.20 -23.13 -3.85
C LEU A 610 6.11 -23.89 -4.63
N ALA A 611 5.37 -23.21 -5.52
CA ALA A 611 4.39 -23.84 -6.41
C ALA A 611 5.03 -24.89 -7.34
N VAL A 612 6.22 -24.60 -7.87
CA VAL A 612 7.01 -25.58 -8.66
C VAL A 612 7.41 -26.79 -7.82
N GLN A 613 7.87 -26.59 -6.58
CA GLN A 613 8.20 -27.70 -5.67
C GLN A 613 6.97 -28.56 -5.34
N PHE A 614 5.82 -27.94 -5.07
CA PHE A 614 4.57 -28.66 -4.87
C PHE A 614 4.10 -29.40 -6.14
N SER A 615 4.35 -28.85 -7.33
CA SER A 615 4.04 -29.52 -8.60
C SER A 615 4.89 -30.78 -8.82
N LEU A 616 6.18 -30.75 -8.43
CA LEU A 616 7.05 -31.93 -8.44
C LEU A 616 6.61 -32.96 -7.40
N CYS A 617 6.25 -32.51 -6.20
CA CYS A 617 5.72 -33.37 -5.13
C CYS A 617 4.40 -34.05 -5.56
N LYS A 618 3.50 -33.31 -6.22
CA LYS A 618 2.27 -33.82 -6.80
C LYS A 618 2.54 -34.99 -7.75
N LYS A 619 3.44 -34.80 -8.72
CA LYS A 619 3.80 -35.84 -9.69
C LYS A 619 4.36 -37.09 -9.02
N TYR A 620 5.22 -36.92 -8.02
CA TYR A 620 5.77 -38.03 -7.25
C TYR A 620 4.67 -38.85 -6.56
N ILE A 621 3.69 -38.18 -5.94
CA ILE A 621 2.58 -38.86 -5.26
C ILE A 621 1.63 -39.53 -6.25
N GLU A 622 1.39 -38.94 -7.42
CA GLU A 622 0.66 -39.60 -8.51
C GLU A 622 1.35 -40.90 -8.95
N GLU A 623 2.67 -40.88 -9.09
CA GLU A 623 3.46 -42.08 -9.42
C GLU A 623 3.39 -43.14 -8.33
N VAL A 624 3.45 -42.76 -7.05
CA VAL A 624 3.27 -43.66 -5.90
C VAL A 624 1.87 -44.27 -5.88
N ILE A 625 0.82 -43.47 -6.08
CA ILE A 625 -0.58 -43.95 -6.14
C ILE A 625 -0.74 -44.96 -7.29
N ASN A 626 -0.19 -44.66 -8.46
CA ASN A 626 -0.24 -45.56 -9.61
C ASN A 626 0.50 -46.88 -9.33
N ALA A 627 1.68 -46.80 -8.72
CA ALA A 627 2.46 -47.98 -8.33
C ALA A 627 1.71 -48.85 -7.30
N LYS A 628 1.15 -48.24 -6.25
CA LYS A 628 0.34 -48.95 -5.24
C LYS A 628 -0.89 -49.60 -5.85
N THR A 629 -1.61 -48.89 -6.72
CA THR A 629 -2.80 -49.42 -7.40
C THR A 629 -2.45 -50.62 -8.31
N LEU A 630 -1.30 -50.57 -9.00
CA LEU A 630 -0.79 -51.70 -9.78
C LEU A 630 -0.46 -52.92 -8.90
N VAL A 631 0.19 -52.69 -7.75
CA VAL A 631 0.51 -53.74 -6.78
C VAL A 631 -0.76 -54.35 -6.18
N GLU A 632 -1.75 -53.55 -5.80
CA GLU A 632 -3.05 -54.04 -5.29
C GLU A 632 -3.80 -54.87 -6.34
N LYS A 633 -3.82 -54.41 -7.59
CA LYS A 633 -4.46 -55.12 -8.72
C LYS A 633 -3.78 -56.47 -9.00
N ASN A 634 -2.45 -56.53 -8.95
CA ASN A 634 -1.69 -57.76 -9.18
C ASN A 634 -1.74 -58.71 -7.97
N ASN A 635 -1.79 -58.21 -6.74
CA ASN A 635 -1.99 -59.03 -5.54
C ASN A 635 -3.39 -59.68 -5.51
N HIS A 636 -4.41 -59.03 -6.08
CA HIS A 636 -5.72 -59.64 -6.27
C HIS A 636 -5.74 -60.74 -7.36
N MET A 637 -4.85 -60.68 -8.35
CA MET A 637 -4.68 -61.74 -9.35
C MET A 637 -3.94 -62.97 -8.80
N LEU A 638 -3.02 -62.79 -7.84
CA LEU A 638 -2.26 -63.87 -7.19
C LEU A 638 -3.02 -64.61 -6.08
N LYS A 639 -4.16 -64.08 -5.64
CA LYS A 639 -5.05 -64.69 -4.62
C LYS A 639 -6.25 -65.44 -5.22
N LYS A 640 -6.35 -65.53 -6.55
CA LYS A 640 -7.24 -66.43 -7.28
C LYS A 640 -6.41 -67.53 -7.91
#